data_AF-A0A067LGB5-F1
#
_entry.id   AF-A0A067LGB5-F1
#
_cell.length_a   1.000
_cell.length_b   1.000
_cell.length_c   1.000
_cell.angle_alpha   90.00
_cell.angle_beta   90.00
_cell.angle_gamma   90.00
#
_symmetry.space_group_name_H-M   'P 1'
#
loop_
_entity.id
_entity.type
_entity.pdbx_description
1 polymer ?
#
loop_
_entity_poly.entity_id
_entity_poly.type
_entity_poly.pdbx_seq_one_letter_code
_entity_poly.pdbx_strand_id
1 'polypeptide(L)'
;MSFKRSQSRSDRQQQIPKVSDDNALTKQINDTHGHPDDVREFDVKPLLQMVEDVFDFKTNDVTQETVADSLDQNTKARYVFESLVDLIDKIGSEIDNKCREGAGGHEITMGTLKKLPNYSWGAKLVITLAAFAMNYGEFWVVKVKYYESDMLAKSIARLKQLTRVLDESSGQVDEMKRLIEVMINIAKCILKLKELPSLSTMTSIHRAEEKLPITVYWTIRSMVACSSLITGLMGMEDERISATETWELSSLTNKLSDMHKNLNAQLENCYKEIDKENQEKAFQELKTLTKTDQNDNMQILKALICGKDDPLPLFIKDKGRVKIDVLCNKNVLLLISDLDISEDDIFMLTNIQESRDLRKEQQEGHQYEIVWLPIIDWKDDMQDRFKKLQDGMTWYSICHPSLIDRGVIRFVREEWHFEKKPILVVLDPKGKVASFNAIHMMWIWGDLAFPFTTSREEELWSKESWGLKLLVNGLDPAVINWAAEEKYVCLYGGDDIEWIRKFTNTAKQVAKSAGIPLEMLYVGKSNPKKRVARNIETIIWENLSHLWEDKTYIWYFWVRIESMWRSKNQLGGKTKDDPIMKKIMKVLSFDSEAGWAIFAKGFDNQIVVEARGNIILSCLENYTKWKSDGTQQKEFIAAVKDAVEDAVKEQHHCNRLTFPPDDGKTSEIPCADCDNIMERFILYKCCD
;
A
#
# COMPACT_ATOMS: atom_id res chain seq x y z
N MET A 1 -65.85 -59.05 -16.55
CA MET A 1 -65.63 -60.51 -16.54
C MET A 1 -64.17 -60.79 -16.88
N SER A 2 -63.48 -61.46 -15.95
CA SER A 2 -62.53 -62.56 -16.21
C SER A 2 -61.29 -62.37 -17.10
N PHE A 3 -60.14 -62.49 -16.41
CA PHE A 3 -58.96 -63.34 -16.70
C PHE A 3 -57.77 -62.87 -17.57
N LYS A 4 -56.69 -62.49 -16.85
CA LYS A 4 -55.26 -62.90 -16.91
C LYS A 4 -54.67 -63.45 -18.23
N ARG A 5 -53.52 -62.86 -18.63
CA ARG A 5 -52.15 -63.47 -18.60
C ARG A 5 -51.08 -62.43 -19.00
N SER A 6 -50.22 -62.03 -18.05
CA SER A 6 -48.78 -62.33 -17.93
C SER A 6 -47.85 -61.60 -18.91
N GLN A 7 -47.10 -60.62 -18.42
CA GLN A 7 -45.91 -60.08 -19.07
C GLN A 7 -44.78 -59.94 -18.03
N SER A 8 -43.63 -60.48 -18.43
CA SER A 8 -42.38 -60.61 -17.69
C SER A 8 -41.60 -59.29 -17.62
N ARG A 9 -40.89 -59.13 -16.49
CA ARG A 9 -39.89 -58.10 -16.15
C ARG A 9 -38.97 -57.67 -17.29
N SER A 10 -38.82 -56.35 -17.44
CA SER A 10 -37.61 -55.68 -17.92
C SER A 10 -37.69 -54.21 -17.53
N ASP A 11 -37.15 -53.84 -16.36
CA ASP A 11 -36.81 -52.45 -16.02
C ASP A 11 -35.63 -52.46 -15.05
N ARG A 12 -34.45 -52.11 -15.55
CA ARG A 12 -33.29 -51.69 -14.75
C ARG A 12 -32.82 -50.35 -15.31
N GLN A 13 -33.48 -49.27 -14.87
CA GLN A 13 -32.95 -47.92 -14.96
C GLN A 13 -31.81 -47.76 -13.93
N GLN A 14 -30.63 -47.37 -14.39
CA GLN A 14 -29.49 -47.04 -13.53
C GLN A 14 -29.76 -45.69 -12.84
N GLN A 15 -29.91 -45.73 -11.51
CA GLN A 15 -30.01 -44.55 -10.65
C GLN A 15 -28.61 -43.98 -10.36
N ILE A 16 -28.54 -42.64 -10.33
CA ILE A 16 -27.39 -41.84 -9.90
C ILE A 16 -27.06 -42.15 -8.41
N PRO A 17 -25.79 -42.35 -8.01
CA PRO A 17 -25.46 -42.74 -6.65
C PRO A 17 -25.54 -41.57 -5.65
N LYS A 18 -25.97 -41.88 -4.42
CA LYS A 18 -26.07 -40.96 -3.27
C LYS A 18 -24.70 -40.79 -2.58
N VAL A 19 -24.53 -39.66 -1.88
CA VAL A 19 -23.38 -39.17 -1.07
C VAL A 19 -22.56 -40.21 -0.26
N SER A 20 -23.06 -41.42 -0.01
CA SER A 20 -22.29 -42.51 0.61
C SER A 20 -21.30 -43.21 -0.34
N ASP A 21 -21.50 -43.14 -1.66
CA ASP A 21 -20.67 -43.82 -2.66
C ASP A 21 -19.38 -43.06 -3.00
N ASP A 22 -19.37 -41.72 -2.83
CA ASP A 22 -18.21 -40.89 -3.17
C ASP A 22 -17.00 -41.15 -2.25
N ASN A 23 -17.23 -41.49 -0.97
CA ASN A 23 -16.16 -41.85 -0.03
C ASN A 23 -15.52 -43.21 -0.37
N ALA A 24 -16.33 -44.18 -0.79
CA ALA A 24 -15.84 -45.48 -1.22
C ALA A 24 -15.03 -45.37 -2.53
N LEU A 25 -15.52 -44.56 -3.47
CA LEU A 25 -14.82 -44.27 -4.72
C LEU A 25 -13.49 -43.54 -4.46
N THR A 26 -13.47 -42.52 -3.60
CA THR A 26 -12.26 -41.78 -3.25
C THR A 26 -11.20 -42.69 -2.63
N LYS A 27 -11.61 -43.64 -1.77
CA LYS A 27 -10.70 -44.66 -1.22
C LYS A 27 -10.11 -45.54 -2.32
N GLN A 28 -10.93 -46.06 -3.23
CA GLN A 28 -10.45 -46.88 -4.35
C GLN A 28 -9.45 -46.11 -5.24
N ILE A 29 -9.69 -44.83 -5.49
CA ILE A 29 -8.79 -43.97 -6.26
C ILE A 29 -7.45 -43.80 -5.51
N ASN A 30 -7.50 -43.53 -4.21
CA ASN A 30 -6.29 -43.37 -3.40
C ASN A 30 -5.45 -44.65 -3.33
N ASP A 31 -6.08 -45.83 -3.31
CA ASP A 31 -5.40 -47.12 -3.34
C ASP A 31 -4.58 -47.35 -4.63
N THR A 32 -4.82 -46.56 -5.69
CA THR A 32 -4.00 -46.59 -6.93
C THR A 32 -2.73 -45.75 -6.86
N HIS A 33 -2.58 -44.90 -5.85
CA HIS A 33 -1.42 -44.06 -5.68
C HIS A 33 -0.31 -44.82 -4.94
N GLY A 34 0.93 -44.70 -5.43
CA GLY A 34 2.11 -45.26 -4.77
C GLY A 34 2.40 -44.58 -3.44
N HIS A 35 3.36 -45.13 -2.68
CA HIS A 35 3.77 -44.55 -1.41
C HIS A 35 4.30 -43.12 -1.62
N PRO A 36 4.02 -42.15 -0.73
CA PRO A 36 4.48 -40.77 -0.87
C PRO A 36 5.98 -40.63 -1.15
N ASP A 37 6.79 -41.51 -0.57
CA ASP A 37 8.27 -41.53 -0.73
C ASP A 37 8.73 -41.98 -2.13
N ASP A 38 7.86 -42.64 -2.90
CA ASP A 38 8.15 -43.14 -4.26
C ASP A 38 7.64 -42.19 -5.36
N VAL A 39 7.00 -41.07 -4.98
CA VAL A 39 6.41 -40.12 -5.93
C VAL A 39 7.51 -39.30 -6.60
N ARG A 40 7.61 -39.44 -7.93
CA ARG A 40 8.51 -38.64 -8.75
C ARG A 40 7.92 -37.26 -9.03
N GLU A 41 8.71 -36.23 -8.79
CA GLU A 41 8.38 -34.87 -9.20
C GLU A 41 8.85 -34.63 -10.63
N PHE A 42 7.90 -34.36 -11.53
CA PHE A 42 8.17 -33.96 -12.91
C PHE A 42 7.59 -32.57 -13.15
N ASP A 43 8.35 -31.69 -13.79
CA ASP A 43 7.81 -30.43 -14.31
C ASP A 43 7.01 -30.71 -15.59
N VAL A 44 5.70 -30.79 -15.44
CA VAL A 44 4.76 -31.10 -16.52
C VAL A 44 4.17 -29.85 -17.18
N LYS A 45 4.54 -28.62 -16.76
CA LYS A 45 4.03 -27.39 -17.38
C LYS A 45 4.36 -27.30 -18.88
N PRO A 46 5.60 -27.63 -19.32
CA PRO A 46 5.91 -27.59 -20.75
C PRO A 46 5.07 -28.59 -21.56
N LEU A 47 4.73 -29.74 -20.97
CA LEU A 47 3.86 -30.74 -21.58
C LEU A 47 2.41 -30.23 -21.68
N LEU A 48 1.90 -29.55 -20.64
CA LEU A 48 0.57 -28.94 -20.67
C LEU A 48 0.46 -27.85 -21.74
N GLN A 49 1.52 -27.06 -21.97
CA GLN A 49 1.54 -26.08 -23.06
C GLN A 49 1.40 -26.75 -24.44
N MET A 50 2.15 -27.83 -24.70
CA MET A 50 2.01 -28.59 -25.96
C MET A 50 0.61 -29.19 -26.12
N VAL A 51 0.00 -29.64 -25.03
CA VAL A 51 -1.38 -30.13 -25.01
C VAL A 51 -2.37 -29.03 -25.42
N GLU A 52 -2.20 -27.82 -24.90
CA GLU A 52 -3.02 -26.65 -25.26
C GLU A 52 -2.90 -26.33 -26.74
N ASP A 53 -1.68 -26.30 -27.29
CA ASP A 53 -1.45 -26.04 -28.71
C ASP A 53 -2.18 -27.05 -29.62
N VAL A 54 -2.32 -28.30 -29.19
CA VAL A 54 -3.07 -29.35 -29.92
C VAL A 54 -4.58 -29.12 -29.86
N PHE A 55 -5.11 -28.68 -28.72
CA PHE A 55 -6.55 -28.43 -28.55
C PHE A 55 -7.01 -27.09 -29.14
N ASP A 56 -6.13 -26.08 -29.15
CA ASP A 56 -6.35 -24.75 -29.73
C ASP A 56 -6.17 -24.72 -31.25
N PHE A 57 -6.12 -25.89 -31.92
CA PHE A 57 -5.98 -26.03 -33.37
C PHE A 57 -7.20 -25.43 -34.13
N LYS A 58 -7.24 -24.10 -34.20
CA LYS A 58 -7.96 -23.26 -35.15
C LYS A 58 -6.89 -22.53 -35.95
N THR A 59 -6.85 -22.79 -37.26
CA THR A 59 -6.26 -21.97 -38.33
C THR A 59 -5.45 -20.74 -37.87
N ASN A 60 -4.22 -20.94 -37.37
CA ASN A 60 -3.21 -19.89 -37.36
C ASN A 60 -2.32 -20.12 -38.57
N ASP A 61 -2.53 -19.34 -39.62
CA ASP A 61 -1.54 -19.12 -40.67
C ASP A 61 -0.35 -18.47 -39.97
N VAL A 62 0.74 -19.23 -39.80
CA VAL A 62 1.91 -18.78 -39.05
C VAL A 62 2.58 -17.64 -39.83
N THR A 63 2.32 -16.40 -39.44
CA THR A 63 3.20 -15.28 -39.78
C THR A 63 4.47 -15.40 -38.93
N GLN A 64 5.59 -15.52 -39.62
CA GLN A 64 6.94 -15.61 -39.06
C GLN A 64 7.33 -14.30 -38.38
N GLU A 65 7.02 -14.11 -37.10
CA GLU A 65 7.68 -13.07 -36.29
C GLU A 65 7.38 -13.28 -34.79
N THR A 66 8.08 -14.25 -34.16
CA THR A 66 8.42 -14.28 -32.70
C THR A 66 9.23 -15.55 -32.40
N VAL A 67 10.53 -15.55 -32.76
CA VAL A 67 11.39 -16.77 -32.67
C VAL A 67 12.41 -16.71 -31.52
N ALA A 68 12.49 -15.59 -30.78
CA ALA A 68 13.57 -15.44 -29.78
C ALA A 68 13.25 -16.06 -28.40
N ASP A 69 12.04 -15.90 -27.86
CA ASP A 69 11.68 -16.47 -26.53
C ASP A 69 11.18 -17.92 -26.60
N SER A 70 10.83 -18.42 -27.79
CA SER A 70 10.22 -19.75 -27.99
C SER A 70 11.21 -20.91 -28.07
N LEU A 71 12.52 -20.65 -28.14
CA LEU A 71 13.54 -21.70 -28.32
C LEU A 71 13.91 -22.43 -27.01
N ASP A 72 14.02 -21.73 -25.87
CA ASP A 72 14.45 -22.32 -24.59
C ASP A 72 13.34 -23.16 -23.93
N GLN A 73 12.09 -22.69 -24.01
CA GLN A 73 10.92 -23.44 -23.52
C GLN A 73 10.65 -24.70 -24.37
N ASN A 74 10.79 -24.62 -25.70
CA ASN A 74 10.66 -25.80 -26.58
C ASN A 74 11.72 -26.87 -26.28
N THR A 75 12.92 -26.47 -25.88
CA THR A 75 14.01 -27.40 -25.58
C THR A 75 13.72 -28.21 -24.31
N LYS A 76 13.28 -27.55 -23.23
CA LYS A 76 12.85 -28.23 -21.99
C LYS A 76 11.60 -29.09 -22.18
N ALA A 77 10.62 -28.59 -22.94
CA ALA A 77 9.42 -29.33 -23.31
C ALA A 77 9.76 -30.63 -24.03
N ARG A 78 10.70 -30.56 -24.98
CA ARG A 78 11.18 -31.71 -25.75
C ARG A 78 11.86 -32.77 -24.89
N TYR A 79 12.71 -32.40 -23.94
CA TYR A 79 13.35 -33.38 -23.03
C TYR A 79 12.35 -34.09 -22.12
N VAL A 80 11.38 -33.35 -21.55
CA VAL A 80 10.32 -33.94 -20.71
C VAL A 80 9.45 -34.89 -21.54
N PHE A 81 9.07 -34.46 -22.74
CA PHE A 81 8.31 -35.29 -23.68
C PHE A 81 9.10 -36.55 -24.06
N GLU A 82 10.35 -36.43 -24.52
CA GLU A 82 11.24 -37.54 -24.90
C GLU A 82 11.35 -38.60 -23.79
N SER A 83 11.35 -38.19 -22.52
CA SER A 83 11.38 -39.11 -21.37
C SER A 83 10.05 -39.81 -21.05
N LEU A 84 8.92 -39.30 -21.58
CA LEU A 84 7.57 -39.78 -21.30
C LEU A 84 6.84 -40.32 -22.55
N VAL A 85 7.40 -40.21 -23.76
CA VAL A 85 6.73 -40.60 -25.03
C VAL A 85 6.19 -42.02 -24.97
N ASP A 86 7.03 -43.00 -24.62
CA ASP A 86 6.63 -44.41 -24.58
C ASP A 86 5.47 -44.65 -23.59
N LEU A 87 5.45 -43.89 -22.49
CA LEU A 87 4.39 -43.98 -21.48
C LEU A 87 3.09 -43.33 -21.98
N ILE A 88 3.20 -42.14 -22.59
CA ILE A 88 2.07 -41.40 -23.17
C ILE A 88 1.44 -42.22 -24.30
N ASP A 89 2.25 -42.76 -25.22
CA ASP A 89 1.80 -43.59 -26.34
C ASP A 89 1.11 -44.88 -25.86
N LYS A 90 1.70 -45.55 -24.86
CA LYS A 90 1.10 -46.74 -24.24
C LYS A 90 -0.24 -46.45 -23.56
N ILE A 91 -0.38 -45.31 -22.89
CA ILE A 91 -1.64 -44.90 -22.26
C ILE A 91 -2.66 -44.55 -23.34
N GLY A 92 -2.28 -43.77 -24.35
CA GLY A 92 -3.15 -43.35 -25.45
C GLY A 92 -3.69 -44.55 -26.23
N SER A 93 -2.81 -45.49 -26.59
CA SER A 93 -3.16 -46.73 -27.30
C SER A 93 -4.08 -47.64 -26.47
N GLU A 94 -3.86 -47.75 -25.15
CA GLU A 94 -4.74 -48.56 -24.30
C GLU A 94 -6.14 -47.93 -24.17
N ILE A 95 -6.22 -46.62 -24.00
CA ILE A 95 -7.51 -45.91 -23.93
C ILE A 95 -8.27 -46.14 -25.24
N ASP A 96 -7.65 -45.92 -26.41
CA ASP A 96 -8.29 -46.13 -27.72
C ASP A 96 -8.76 -47.58 -27.91
N ASN A 97 -7.89 -48.57 -27.64
CA ASN A 97 -8.23 -49.98 -27.79
C ASN A 97 -9.39 -50.40 -26.86
N LYS A 98 -9.37 -50.01 -25.59
CA LYS A 98 -10.43 -50.35 -24.64
C LYS A 98 -11.74 -49.63 -24.95
N CYS A 99 -11.68 -48.41 -25.48
CA CYS A 99 -12.85 -47.71 -26.00
C CYS A 99 -13.49 -48.46 -27.19
N ARG A 100 -12.68 -49.00 -28.11
CA ARG A 100 -13.15 -49.85 -29.23
C ARG A 100 -13.75 -51.17 -28.77
N GLU A 101 -13.21 -51.76 -27.71
CA GLU A 101 -13.72 -53.00 -27.10
C GLU A 101 -15.02 -52.79 -26.30
N GLY A 102 -15.49 -51.55 -26.13
CA GLY A 102 -16.69 -51.22 -25.36
C GLY A 102 -16.51 -51.37 -23.85
N ALA A 103 -15.27 -51.32 -23.34
CA ALA A 103 -15.00 -51.40 -21.90
C ALA A 103 -15.60 -50.19 -21.15
N GLY A 104 -16.06 -50.42 -19.92
CA GLY A 104 -16.72 -49.37 -19.13
C GLY A 104 -15.75 -48.25 -18.74
N GLY A 105 -16.18 -46.98 -18.84
CA GLY A 105 -15.31 -45.82 -18.58
C GLY A 105 -14.65 -45.79 -17.18
N HIS A 106 -15.28 -46.41 -16.16
CA HIS A 106 -14.66 -46.58 -14.83
C HIS A 106 -13.43 -47.49 -14.87
N GLU A 107 -13.53 -48.62 -15.57
CA GLU A 107 -12.46 -49.63 -15.68
C GLU A 107 -11.25 -49.06 -16.40
N ILE A 108 -11.47 -48.35 -17.51
CA ILE A 108 -10.41 -47.67 -18.27
C ILE A 108 -9.72 -46.64 -17.37
N THR A 109 -10.49 -45.77 -16.70
CA THR A 109 -9.95 -44.72 -15.82
C THR A 109 -9.10 -45.30 -14.68
N MET A 110 -9.58 -46.34 -14.00
CA MET A 110 -8.84 -47.00 -12.91
C MET A 110 -7.60 -47.74 -13.42
N GLY A 111 -7.67 -48.34 -14.62
CA GLY A 111 -6.53 -48.95 -15.30
C GLY A 111 -5.43 -47.93 -15.58
N THR A 112 -5.78 -46.75 -16.11
CA THR A 112 -4.85 -45.65 -16.36
C THR A 112 -4.19 -45.16 -15.08
N LEU A 113 -4.95 -44.94 -14.01
CA LEU A 113 -4.41 -44.48 -12.73
C LEU A 113 -3.40 -45.49 -12.13
N LYS A 114 -3.69 -46.79 -12.21
CA LYS A 114 -2.80 -47.86 -11.74
C LYS A 114 -1.47 -47.95 -12.51
N LYS A 115 -1.40 -47.40 -13.73
CA LYS A 115 -0.16 -47.31 -14.52
C LYS A 115 0.71 -46.11 -14.16
N LEU A 116 0.16 -45.15 -13.42
CA LEU A 116 0.84 -43.94 -12.99
C LEU A 116 0.97 -43.84 -11.45
N PRO A 117 1.32 -44.93 -10.72
CA PRO A 117 1.26 -44.92 -9.25
C PRO A 117 2.23 -43.91 -8.63
N ASN A 118 3.42 -43.78 -9.23
CA ASN A 118 4.56 -43.01 -8.72
C ASN A 118 4.60 -41.57 -9.28
N TYR A 119 3.49 -41.06 -9.81
CA TYR A 119 3.36 -39.69 -10.30
C TYR A 119 2.42 -38.91 -9.40
N SER A 120 2.71 -37.61 -9.21
CA SER A 120 1.80 -36.70 -8.50
C SER A 120 0.44 -36.62 -9.20
N TRP A 121 -0.62 -36.23 -8.50
CA TRP A 121 -1.95 -36.06 -9.09
C TRP A 121 -1.98 -35.11 -10.29
N GLY A 122 -1.22 -34.00 -10.22
CA GLY A 122 -1.04 -33.10 -11.35
C GLY A 122 -0.32 -33.75 -12.53
N ALA A 123 0.76 -34.50 -12.28
CA ALA A 123 1.49 -35.20 -13.34
C ALA A 123 0.65 -36.31 -13.99
N LYS A 124 -0.09 -37.11 -13.19
CA LYS A 124 -1.05 -38.12 -13.68
C LYS A 124 -2.03 -37.50 -14.66
N LEU A 125 -2.58 -36.34 -14.29
CA LEU A 125 -3.55 -35.63 -15.10
C LEU A 125 -2.94 -35.12 -16.41
N VAL A 126 -1.79 -34.45 -16.36
CA VAL A 126 -1.16 -33.86 -17.56
C VAL A 126 -0.63 -34.94 -18.52
N ILE A 127 -0.05 -36.04 -18.01
CA ILE A 127 0.38 -37.18 -18.83
C ILE A 127 -0.81 -37.80 -19.57
N THR A 128 -1.95 -37.95 -18.86
CA THR A 128 -3.16 -38.51 -19.48
C THR A 128 -3.80 -37.53 -20.46
N LEU A 129 -3.77 -36.23 -20.18
CA LEU A 129 -4.17 -35.18 -21.12
C LEU A 129 -3.31 -35.22 -22.38
N ALA A 130 -1.99 -35.41 -22.26
CA ALA A 130 -1.10 -35.55 -23.41
C ALA A 130 -1.43 -36.79 -24.26
N ALA A 131 -1.70 -37.93 -23.61
CA ALA A 131 -2.12 -39.15 -24.31
C ALA A 131 -3.44 -38.95 -25.06
N PHE A 132 -4.41 -38.29 -24.41
CA PHE A 132 -5.67 -37.93 -25.05
C PHE A 132 -5.49 -36.92 -26.19
N ALA A 133 -4.65 -35.91 -26.00
CA ALA A 133 -4.34 -34.89 -27.00
C ALA A 133 -3.69 -35.50 -28.25
N MET A 134 -2.81 -36.49 -28.12
CA MET A 134 -2.25 -37.21 -29.26
C MET A 134 -3.34 -37.89 -30.10
N ASN A 135 -4.24 -38.64 -29.45
CA ASN A 135 -5.36 -39.31 -30.15
C ASN A 135 -6.33 -38.30 -30.77
N TYR A 136 -6.65 -37.23 -30.04
CA TYR A 136 -7.50 -36.13 -30.50
C TYR A 136 -6.89 -35.42 -31.72
N GLY A 137 -5.63 -34.99 -31.60
CA GLY A 137 -4.90 -34.29 -32.66
C GLY A 137 -4.77 -35.13 -33.91
N GLU A 138 -4.47 -36.43 -33.78
CA GLU A 138 -4.41 -37.34 -34.93
C GLU A 138 -5.76 -37.42 -35.66
N PHE A 139 -6.87 -37.56 -34.92
CA PHE A 139 -8.22 -37.53 -35.50
C PHE A 139 -8.50 -36.21 -36.23
N TRP A 140 -8.22 -35.07 -35.62
CA TRP A 140 -8.52 -33.75 -36.20
C TRP A 140 -7.60 -33.37 -37.36
N VAL A 141 -6.32 -33.75 -37.34
CA VAL A 141 -5.39 -33.54 -38.47
C VAL A 141 -5.83 -34.32 -39.70
N VAL A 142 -6.20 -35.60 -39.53
CA VAL A 142 -6.71 -36.43 -40.62
C VAL A 142 -8.05 -35.91 -41.15
N LYS A 143 -8.89 -35.35 -40.27
CA LYS A 143 -10.26 -34.93 -40.59
C LYS A 143 -10.40 -33.50 -41.16
N VAL A 144 -9.77 -32.48 -40.55
CA VAL A 144 -10.05 -31.06 -40.86
C VAL A 144 -9.06 -30.44 -41.84
N LYS A 145 -7.76 -30.77 -41.77
CA LYS A 145 -6.75 -30.03 -42.55
C LYS A 145 -6.47 -30.63 -43.94
N TYR A 146 -6.61 -31.94 -44.09
CA TYR A 146 -6.10 -32.65 -45.27
C TYR A 146 -7.12 -33.57 -45.96
N TYR A 147 -8.30 -33.79 -45.37
CA TYR A 147 -9.32 -34.68 -45.94
C TYR A 147 -9.81 -34.20 -47.32
N GLU A 148 -9.90 -32.89 -47.55
CA GLU A 148 -10.31 -32.35 -48.86
C GLU A 148 -9.14 -32.15 -49.83
N SER A 149 -7.96 -31.80 -49.31
CA SER A 149 -6.82 -31.24 -50.05
C SER A 149 -5.62 -32.18 -50.27
N ASP A 150 -5.52 -33.34 -49.59
CA ASP A 150 -4.37 -34.25 -49.68
C ASP A 150 -4.78 -35.72 -49.97
N MET A 151 -4.14 -36.35 -50.95
CA MET A 151 -4.35 -37.76 -51.33
C MET A 151 -3.81 -38.75 -50.29
N LEU A 152 -2.76 -38.38 -49.56
CA LEU A 152 -2.19 -39.20 -48.50
C LEU A 152 -3.16 -39.28 -47.32
N ALA A 153 -3.71 -38.14 -46.89
CA ALA A 153 -4.70 -38.09 -45.82
C ALA A 153 -5.98 -38.86 -46.17
N LYS A 154 -6.46 -38.78 -47.43
CA LYS A 154 -7.59 -39.60 -47.91
C LYS A 154 -7.31 -41.11 -47.82
N SER A 155 -6.09 -41.53 -48.18
CA SER A 155 -5.68 -42.94 -48.08
C SER A 155 -5.57 -43.42 -46.64
N ILE A 156 -4.97 -42.61 -45.76
CA ILE A 156 -4.88 -42.89 -44.32
C ILE A 156 -6.28 -42.94 -43.68
N ALA A 157 -7.16 -42.00 -44.02
CA ALA A 157 -8.54 -41.96 -43.54
C ALA A 157 -9.31 -43.22 -43.94
N ARG A 158 -9.13 -43.71 -45.18
CA ARG A 158 -9.71 -44.97 -45.65
C ARG A 158 -9.17 -46.19 -44.91
N LEU A 159 -7.85 -46.27 -44.68
CA LEU A 159 -7.23 -47.35 -43.91
C LEU A 159 -7.70 -47.37 -42.46
N LYS A 160 -7.95 -46.19 -41.89
CA LYS A 160 -8.54 -46.01 -40.57
C LYS A 160 -10.08 -46.12 -40.54
N GLN A 161 -10.70 -46.44 -41.68
CA GLN A 161 -12.16 -46.63 -41.84
C GLN A 161 -13.00 -45.42 -41.42
N LEU A 162 -12.51 -44.18 -41.61
CA LEU A 162 -13.28 -42.97 -41.31
C LEU A 162 -14.45 -42.81 -42.31
N THR A 163 -15.66 -43.17 -41.88
CA THR A 163 -16.82 -43.29 -42.79
C THR A 163 -17.57 -41.97 -43.05
N ARG A 164 -17.37 -40.91 -42.25
CA ARG A 164 -18.22 -39.71 -42.30
C ARG A 164 -17.46 -38.38 -42.22
N VAL A 165 -17.82 -37.44 -43.11
CA VAL A 165 -17.59 -36.01 -42.91
C VAL A 165 -18.58 -35.56 -41.83
N LEU A 166 -18.08 -35.30 -40.62
CA LEU A 166 -18.87 -34.63 -39.59
C LEU A 166 -18.83 -33.13 -39.88
N ASP A 167 -20.00 -32.49 -39.93
CA ASP A 167 -20.07 -31.04 -39.84
C ASP A 167 -19.39 -30.59 -38.54
N GLU A 168 -18.45 -29.64 -38.65
CA GLU A 168 -17.80 -29.01 -37.50
C GLU A 168 -18.80 -28.35 -36.54
N SER A 169 -20.02 -28.10 -37.01
CA SER A 169 -21.13 -27.48 -36.29
C SER A 169 -22.09 -28.47 -35.60
N SER A 170 -21.66 -29.70 -35.32
CA SER A 170 -22.48 -30.61 -34.50
C SER A 170 -22.39 -30.22 -33.02
N GLY A 171 -23.54 -30.10 -32.34
CA GLY A 171 -23.58 -29.72 -30.92
C GLY A 171 -22.79 -30.65 -29.98
N GLN A 172 -22.46 -31.87 -30.42
CA GLN A 172 -21.62 -32.83 -29.69
C GLN A 172 -20.13 -32.47 -29.73
N VAL A 173 -19.64 -31.98 -30.88
CA VAL A 173 -18.26 -31.50 -31.01
C VAL A 173 -18.06 -30.24 -30.17
N ASP A 174 -19.04 -29.34 -30.17
CA ASP A 174 -19.02 -28.13 -29.34
C ASP A 174 -19.03 -28.47 -27.84
N GLU A 175 -19.84 -29.43 -27.43
CA GLU A 175 -19.88 -29.92 -26.05
C GLU A 175 -18.55 -30.58 -25.64
N MET A 176 -17.95 -31.37 -26.52
CA MET A 176 -16.63 -31.96 -26.29
C MET A 176 -15.55 -30.88 -26.16
N LYS A 177 -15.54 -29.86 -27.02
CA LYS A 177 -14.59 -28.72 -26.91
C LYS A 177 -14.76 -27.99 -25.57
N ARG A 178 -16.00 -27.73 -25.14
CA ARG A 178 -16.29 -27.13 -23.84
C ARG A 178 -15.79 -28.00 -22.69
N LEU A 179 -15.98 -29.32 -22.76
CA LEU A 179 -15.47 -30.24 -21.75
C LEU A 179 -13.94 -30.21 -21.70
N ILE A 180 -13.26 -30.20 -22.85
CA ILE A 180 -11.79 -30.10 -22.96
C ILE A 180 -11.28 -28.81 -22.31
N GLU A 181 -11.91 -27.68 -22.58
CA GLU A 181 -11.57 -26.39 -21.96
C GLU A 181 -11.62 -26.47 -20.42
N VAL A 182 -12.67 -27.09 -19.87
CA VAL A 182 -12.78 -27.29 -18.42
C VAL A 182 -11.69 -28.24 -17.90
N MET A 183 -11.34 -29.30 -18.64
CA MET A 183 -10.26 -30.23 -18.28
C MET A 183 -8.89 -29.52 -18.21
N ILE A 184 -8.59 -28.64 -19.17
CA ILE A 184 -7.36 -27.81 -19.19
C ILE A 184 -7.35 -26.85 -18.00
N ASN A 185 -8.47 -26.16 -17.74
CA ASN A 185 -8.58 -25.23 -16.61
C ASN A 185 -8.39 -25.92 -15.25
N ILE A 186 -8.91 -27.14 -15.09
CA ILE A 186 -8.63 -27.97 -13.90
C ILE A 186 -7.14 -28.29 -13.80
N ALA A 187 -6.49 -28.71 -14.89
CA ALA A 187 -5.05 -28.98 -14.88
C ALA A 187 -4.23 -27.76 -14.49
N LYS A 188 -4.53 -26.58 -15.05
CA LYS A 188 -3.92 -25.29 -14.66
C LYS A 188 -4.11 -24.99 -13.18
N CYS A 189 -5.33 -25.20 -12.66
CA CYS A 189 -5.65 -24.96 -11.25
C CYS A 189 -4.85 -25.86 -10.30
N ILE A 190 -4.73 -27.16 -10.63
CA ILE A 190 -3.96 -28.14 -9.85
C ILE A 190 -2.46 -27.81 -9.87
N LEU A 191 -1.91 -27.40 -11.02
CA LEU A 191 -0.50 -27.01 -11.11
C LEU A 191 -0.20 -25.75 -10.29
N LYS A 192 -1.08 -24.73 -10.35
CA LYS A 192 -0.97 -23.54 -9.50
C LYS A 192 -1.03 -23.88 -8.01
N LEU A 193 -1.86 -24.84 -7.61
CA LEU A 193 -1.92 -25.30 -6.22
C LEU A 193 -0.59 -25.93 -5.77
N LYS A 194 0.08 -26.69 -6.65
CA LYS A 194 1.38 -27.31 -6.36
C LYS A 194 2.51 -26.26 -6.20
N GLU A 195 2.38 -25.11 -6.85
CA GLU A 195 3.37 -24.02 -6.78
C GLU A 195 3.31 -23.22 -5.47
N LEU A 196 2.26 -23.41 -4.68
CA LEU A 196 2.16 -22.75 -3.39
C LEU A 196 3.27 -23.24 -2.46
N PRO A 197 3.88 -22.35 -1.65
CA PRO A 197 4.81 -22.76 -0.61
C PRO A 197 4.16 -23.83 0.26
N SER A 198 4.83 -24.98 0.44
CA SER A 198 4.33 -26.10 1.23
C SER A 198 4.36 -25.74 2.72
N LEU A 199 3.45 -24.88 3.16
CA LEU A 199 3.22 -24.65 4.57
C LEU A 199 2.31 -25.75 5.10
N SER A 200 2.94 -26.76 5.69
CA SER A 200 2.33 -27.96 6.26
C SER A 200 1.18 -27.69 7.26
N THR A 201 1.02 -26.45 7.72
CA THR A 201 0.03 -26.01 8.72
C THR A 201 -1.28 -25.46 8.15
N MET A 202 -1.40 -25.23 6.83
CA MET A 202 -2.56 -24.53 6.27
C MET A 202 -3.73 -25.46 5.96
N THR A 203 -4.85 -25.31 6.68
CA THR A 203 -6.05 -26.15 6.49
C THR A 203 -6.68 -26.02 5.11
N SER A 204 -6.51 -24.89 4.43
CA SER A 204 -7.02 -24.65 3.07
C SER A 204 -6.28 -25.49 2.01
N ILE A 205 -4.96 -25.60 2.11
CA ILE A 205 -4.12 -26.42 1.23
C ILE A 205 -4.50 -27.90 1.39
N HIS A 206 -4.58 -28.40 2.63
CA HIS A 206 -5.02 -29.78 2.91
C HIS A 206 -6.41 -30.08 2.32
N ARG A 207 -7.38 -29.18 2.49
CA ARG A 207 -8.73 -29.33 1.90
C ARG A 207 -8.74 -29.32 0.37
N ALA A 208 -7.80 -28.63 -0.27
CA ALA A 208 -7.64 -28.63 -1.71
C ALA A 208 -6.99 -29.94 -2.17
N GLU A 209 -5.95 -30.41 -1.47
CA GLU A 209 -5.24 -31.67 -1.72
C GLU A 209 -6.14 -32.90 -1.56
N GLU A 210 -7.02 -32.93 -0.56
CA GLU A 210 -8.02 -34.00 -0.36
C GLU A 210 -8.96 -34.19 -1.56
N LYS A 211 -9.19 -33.12 -2.34
CA LYS A 211 -10.08 -33.15 -3.50
C LYS A 211 -9.37 -33.52 -4.80
N LEU A 212 -8.03 -33.47 -4.84
CA LEU A 212 -7.26 -33.79 -6.04
C LEU A 212 -7.55 -35.19 -6.60
N PRO A 213 -7.58 -36.28 -5.79
CA PRO A 213 -7.79 -37.62 -6.31
C PRO A 213 -9.11 -37.76 -7.08
N ILE A 214 -10.21 -37.27 -6.49
CA ILE A 214 -11.55 -37.37 -7.09
C ILE A 214 -11.68 -36.47 -8.30
N THR A 215 -11.12 -35.25 -8.27
CA THR A 215 -11.11 -34.33 -9.41
C THR A 215 -10.30 -34.90 -10.57
N VAL A 216 -9.09 -35.42 -10.33
CA VAL A 216 -8.27 -36.05 -11.38
C VAL A 216 -8.97 -37.26 -11.99
N TYR A 217 -9.58 -38.12 -11.15
CA TYR A 217 -10.35 -39.26 -11.63
C TYR A 217 -11.49 -38.84 -12.58
N TRP A 218 -12.33 -37.88 -12.19
CA TRP A 218 -13.42 -37.44 -13.07
C TRP A 218 -12.92 -36.74 -14.32
N THR A 219 -11.78 -36.06 -14.24
CA THR A 219 -11.15 -35.42 -15.41
C THR A 219 -10.64 -36.47 -16.40
N ILE A 220 -9.94 -37.51 -15.93
CA ILE A 220 -9.53 -38.63 -16.79
C ILE A 220 -10.74 -39.37 -17.35
N ARG A 221 -11.78 -39.58 -16.54
CA ARG A 221 -13.02 -40.21 -17.00
C ARG A 221 -13.70 -39.42 -18.13
N SER A 222 -13.64 -38.09 -18.08
CA SER A 222 -14.09 -37.22 -19.17
C SER A 222 -13.25 -37.37 -20.43
N MET A 223 -11.92 -37.52 -20.31
CA MET A 223 -11.06 -37.82 -21.47
C MET A 223 -11.42 -39.16 -22.11
N VAL A 224 -11.70 -40.18 -21.30
CA VAL A 224 -12.16 -41.48 -21.78
C VAL A 224 -13.51 -41.36 -22.49
N ALA A 225 -14.46 -40.60 -21.94
CA ALA A 225 -15.75 -40.36 -22.59
C ALA A 225 -15.59 -39.63 -23.94
N CYS A 226 -14.73 -38.62 -24.03
CA CYS A 226 -14.38 -37.98 -25.29
C CYS A 226 -13.69 -38.94 -26.27
N SER A 227 -12.83 -39.83 -25.79
CA SER A 227 -12.15 -40.84 -26.63
C SER A 227 -13.12 -41.88 -27.19
N SER A 228 -14.10 -42.32 -26.37
CA SER A 228 -15.19 -43.19 -26.82
C SER A 228 -16.05 -42.51 -27.88
N LEU A 229 -16.38 -41.22 -27.71
CA LEU A 229 -17.09 -40.45 -28.73
C LEU A 229 -16.28 -40.38 -30.03
N ILE A 230 -15.00 -40.01 -29.95
CA ILE A 230 -14.09 -39.95 -31.10
C ILE A 230 -14.05 -41.31 -31.81
N THR A 231 -13.96 -42.42 -31.07
CA THR A 231 -13.97 -43.78 -31.62
C THR A 231 -15.29 -44.13 -32.30
N GLY A 232 -16.43 -43.83 -31.66
CA GLY A 232 -17.76 -44.05 -32.23
C GLY A 232 -17.99 -43.24 -33.51
N LEU A 233 -17.42 -42.03 -33.57
CA LEU A 233 -17.39 -41.21 -34.78
C LEU A 233 -16.54 -41.80 -35.92
N MET A 234 -15.61 -42.73 -35.62
CA MET A 234 -14.82 -43.47 -36.63
C MET A 234 -15.45 -44.79 -37.08
N GLY A 235 -16.48 -45.31 -36.39
CA GLY A 235 -17.06 -46.65 -36.62
C GLY A 235 -18.15 -46.73 -37.72
N MET A 236 -18.55 -47.97 -38.07
CA MET A 236 -19.53 -48.33 -39.12
C MET A 236 -20.95 -48.68 -38.61
N GLU A 237 -21.34 -48.34 -37.37
CA GLU A 237 -22.70 -48.67 -36.89
C GLU A 237 -23.72 -47.56 -37.21
N ASP A 238 -24.64 -47.90 -38.11
CA ASP A 238 -25.78 -47.10 -38.57
C ASP A 238 -26.96 -47.14 -37.56
N GLU A 239 -26.66 -47.05 -36.26
CA GLU A 239 -27.65 -46.73 -35.25
C GLU A 239 -27.44 -45.27 -34.83
N ARG A 240 -28.50 -44.47 -34.99
CA ARG A 240 -28.58 -43.08 -34.56
C ARG A 240 -27.79 -42.86 -33.26
N ILE A 241 -26.64 -42.19 -33.38
CA ILE A 241 -25.87 -41.61 -32.27
C ILE A 241 -26.86 -41.00 -31.29
N SER A 242 -27.01 -41.62 -30.12
CA SER A 242 -28.21 -41.44 -29.30
C SER A 242 -28.15 -40.12 -28.52
N ALA A 243 -29.31 -39.51 -28.23
CA ALA A 243 -29.41 -38.36 -27.34
C ALA A 243 -28.79 -38.59 -25.94
N THR A 244 -28.55 -39.86 -25.58
CA THR A 244 -27.92 -40.31 -24.34
C THR A 244 -26.44 -39.92 -24.25
N GLU A 245 -25.68 -40.00 -25.34
CA GLU A 245 -24.23 -39.70 -25.35
C GLU A 245 -23.95 -38.19 -25.19
N THR A 246 -24.77 -37.36 -25.84
CA THR A 246 -24.73 -35.89 -25.67
C THR A 246 -25.11 -35.48 -24.24
N TRP A 247 -26.10 -36.16 -23.65
CA TRP A 247 -26.51 -35.91 -22.26
C TRP A 247 -25.41 -36.30 -21.26
N GLU A 248 -24.72 -37.41 -21.49
CA GLU A 248 -23.58 -37.83 -20.67
C GLU A 248 -22.41 -36.83 -20.71
N LEU A 249 -22.05 -36.31 -21.88
CA LEU A 249 -21.01 -35.27 -22.02
C LEU A 249 -21.40 -33.99 -21.29
N SER A 250 -22.63 -33.50 -21.50
CA SER A 250 -23.10 -32.29 -20.81
C SER A 250 -23.19 -32.46 -19.28
N SER A 251 -23.58 -33.65 -18.80
CA SER A 251 -23.56 -34.01 -17.38
C SER A 251 -22.13 -33.98 -16.81
N LEU A 252 -21.17 -34.56 -17.54
CA LEU A 252 -19.74 -34.50 -17.19
C LEU A 252 -19.22 -33.06 -17.20
N THR A 253 -19.57 -32.25 -18.19
CA THR A 253 -19.16 -30.84 -18.26
C THR A 253 -19.67 -30.04 -17.09
N ASN A 254 -20.94 -30.19 -16.71
CA ASN A 254 -21.49 -29.54 -15.53
C ASN A 254 -20.77 -30.00 -14.26
N LYS A 255 -20.55 -31.31 -14.11
CA LYS A 255 -19.84 -31.88 -12.96
C LYS A 255 -18.40 -31.37 -12.86
N LEU A 256 -17.65 -31.34 -13.95
CA LEU A 256 -16.29 -30.81 -13.98
C LEU A 256 -16.27 -29.29 -13.73
N SER A 257 -17.24 -28.56 -14.26
CA SER A 257 -17.34 -27.11 -14.05
C SER A 257 -17.58 -26.80 -12.56
N ASP A 258 -18.43 -27.57 -11.89
CA ASP A 258 -18.66 -27.44 -10.45
C ASP A 258 -17.40 -27.79 -9.63
N MET A 259 -16.68 -28.85 -10.00
CA MET A 259 -15.40 -29.19 -9.36
C MET A 259 -14.34 -28.12 -9.60
N HIS A 260 -14.21 -27.61 -10.82
CA HIS A 260 -13.28 -26.53 -11.16
C HIS A 260 -13.60 -25.26 -10.35
N LYS A 261 -14.87 -24.86 -10.30
CA LYS A 261 -15.32 -23.72 -9.49
C LYS A 261 -14.99 -23.90 -8.01
N ASN A 262 -15.22 -25.11 -7.47
CA ASN A 262 -14.88 -25.43 -6.08
C ASN A 262 -13.38 -25.37 -5.83
N LEU A 263 -12.57 -25.99 -6.70
CA LEU A 263 -11.12 -26.01 -6.59
C LEU A 263 -10.52 -24.60 -6.71
N ASN A 264 -11.00 -23.80 -7.67
CA ASN A 264 -10.56 -22.42 -7.83
C ASN A 264 -10.92 -21.56 -6.62
N ALA A 265 -12.11 -21.76 -6.04
CA ALA A 265 -12.48 -21.07 -4.79
C ALA A 265 -11.58 -21.48 -3.61
N GLN A 266 -11.13 -22.74 -3.53
CA GLN A 266 -10.13 -23.16 -2.53
C GLN A 266 -8.76 -22.53 -2.80
N LEU A 267 -8.32 -22.48 -4.06
CA LEU A 267 -7.06 -21.85 -4.45
C LEU A 267 -7.02 -20.37 -4.05
N GLU A 268 -8.09 -19.63 -4.32
CA GLU A 268 -8.25 -18.23 -3.87
C GLU A 268 -8.20 -18.08 -2.34
N ASN A 269 -8.77 -19.03 -1.60
CA ASN A 269 -8.68 -19.04 -0.14
C ASN A 269 -7.25 -19.34 0.34
N CYS A 270 -6.52 -20.24 -0.34
CA CYS A 270 -5.12 -20.53 -0.03
C CYS A 270 -4.27 -19.26 -0.19
N TYR A 271 -4.39 -18.54 -1.31
CA TYR A 271 -3.69 -17.27 -1.51
C TYR A 271 -4.01 -16.24 -0.42
N LYS A 272 -5.27 -16.14 0.00
CA LYS A 272 -5.67 -15.23 1.09
C LYS A 272 -5.07 -15.62 2.44
N GLU A 273 -5.01 -16.91 2.77
CA GLU A 273 -4.39 -17.36 4.01
C GLU A 273 -2.86 -17.16 3.98
N ILE A 274 -2.20 -17.40 2.83
CA ILE A 274 -0.76 -17.17 2.64
C ILE A 274 -0.44 -15.69 2.81
N ASP A 275 -1.21 -14.81 2.15
CA ASP A 275 -1.06 -13.35 2.28
C ASP A 275 -1.20 -12.91 3.75
N LYS A 276 -2.21 -13.43 4.47
CA LYS A 276 -2.39 -13.14 5.90
C LYS A 276 -1.23 -13.63 6.77
N GLU A 277 -0.71 -14.82 6.50
CA GLU A 277 0.40 -15.37 7.26
C GLU A 277 1.69 -14.62 7.00
N ASN A 278 1.96 -14.23 5.75
CA ASN A 278 3.11 -13.40 5.39
C ASN A 278 3.03 -12.03 6.07
N GLN A 279 1.85 -11.41 6.08
CA GLN A 279 1.61 -10.16 6.82
C GLN A 279 1.88 -10.32 8.32
N GLU A 280 1.44 -11.43 8.92
CA GLU A 280 1.69 -11.71 10.33
C GLU A 280 3.19 -11.92 10.61
N LYS A 281 3.90 -12.64 9.74
CA LYS A 281 5.35 -12.83 9.83
C LYS A 281 6.09 -11.51 9.77
N ALA A 282 5.81 -10.66 8.77
CA ALA A 282 6.43 -9.36 8.62
C ALA A 282 6.17 -8.46 9.85
N PHE A 283 4.94 -8.47 10.37
CA PHE A 283 4.58 -7.73 11.59
C PHE A 283 5.35 -8.22 12.82
N GLN A 284 5.41 -9.53 13.06
CA GLN A 284 6.12 -10.11 14.21
C GLN A 284 7.64 -9.95 14.10
N GLU A 285 8.19 -10.03 12.89
CA GLU A 285 9.59 -9.77 12.60
C GLU A 285 9.96 -8.34 13.00
N LEU A 286 9.21 -7.34 12.52
CA LEU A 286 9.43 -5.93 12.90
C LEU A 286 9.30 -5.71 14.42
N LYS A 287 8.33 -6.35 15.07
CA LYS A 287 8.16 -6.28 16.53
C LYS A 287 9.32 -6.89 17.29
N THR A 288 9.99 -7.88 16.71
CA THR A 288 11.18 -8.51 17.28
C THR A 288 12.43 -7.65 17.05
N LEU A 289 12.60 -7.13 15.83
CA LEU A 289 13.73 -6.29 15.44
C LEU A 289 13.78 -4.99 16.25
N THR A 290 12.62 -4.37 16.51
CA THR A 290 12.54 -3.13 17.31
C THR A 290 12.90 -3.31 18.79
N LYS A 291 12.88 -4.55 19.32
CA LYS A 291 13.22 -4.86 20.71
C LYS A 291 14.66 -5.36 20.89
N THR A 292 15.29 -5.78 19.80
CA THR A 292 16.60 -6.46 19.84
C THR A 292 17.68 -5.50 19.38
N ASP A 293 18.76 -5.37 20.13
CA ASP A 293 19.92 -4.58 19.70
C ASP A 293 20.59 -5.24 18.50
N GLN A 294 20.68 -4.51 17.38
CA GLN A 294 21.33 -4.98 16.16
C GLN A 294 22.75 -4.45 16.04
N ASN A 295 23.54 -5.09 15.18
CA ASN A 295 24.88 -4.62 14.82
C ASN A 295 24.83 -3.35 13.96
N ASP A 296 23.86 -3.30 13.05
CA ASP A 296 23.59 -2.18 12.15
C ASP A 296 22.06 -2.03 11.93
N ASN A 297 21.68 -0.94 11.26
CA ASN A 297 20.29 -0.63 10.94
C ASN A 297 19.73 -1.43 9.73
N MET A 298 20.49 -2.32 9.09
CA MET A 298 20.09 -2.89 7.80
C MET A 298 18.96 -3.91 7.93
N GLN A 299 18.89 -4.67 9.02
CA GLN A 299 17.83 -5.66 9.20
C GLN A 299 16.45 -5.01 9.27
N ILE A 300 16.30 -3.98 10.11
CA ILE A 300 15.03 -3.25 10.22
C ILE A 300 14.71 -2.47 8.94
N LEU A 301 15.69 -1.85 8.29
CA LEU A 301 15.47 -1.14 7.03
C LEU A 301 15.03 -2.09 5.92
N LYS A 302 15.62 -3.28 5.81
CA LYS A 302 15.18 -4.30 4.85
C LYS A 302 13.77 -4.80 5.14
N ALA A 303 13.45 -5.08 6.40
CA ALA A 303 12.11 -5.51 6.79
C ALA A 303 11.04 -4.43 6.50
N LEU A 304 11.37 -3.15 6.64
CA LEU A 304 10.45 -2.03 6.37
C LEU A 304 10.30 -1.72 4.87
N ILE A 305 11.38 -1.81 4.09
CA ILE A 305 11.46 -1.23 2.73
C ILE A 305 11.48 -2.30 1.61
N CYS A 306 11.96 -3.52 1.89
CA CYS A 306 12.24 -4.54 0.86
C CYS A 306 11.19 -5.67 0.83
N GLY A 307 9.89 -5.37 0.74
CA GLY A 307 8.82 -6.38 0.85
C GLY A 307 8.72 -7.41 -0.30
N LYS A 308 9.61 -7.42 -1.29
CA LYS A 308 9.60 -8.31 -2.47
C LYS A 308 11.00 -8.62 -3.05
N ASP A 309 12.05 -8.58 -2.23
CA ASP A 309 13.45 -8.81 -2.64
C ASP A 309 13.94 -7.92 -3.80
N ASP A 310 13.37 -6.73 -3.94
CA ASP A 310 13.80 -5.77 -4.97
C ASP A 310 15.25 -5.30 -4.67
N PRO A 311 16.21 -5.43 -5.61
CA PRO A 311 17.59 -5.06 -5.39
C PRO A 311 17.82 -3.54 -5.26
N LEU A 312 16.89 -2.70 -5.73
CA LEU A 312 16.98 -1.24 -5.77
C LEU A 312 15.65 -0.60 -5.30
N PRO A 313 15.30 -0.73 -4.00
CA PRO A 313 13.98 -0.37 -3.50
C PRO A 313 13.82 1.14 -3.26
N LEU A 314 14.92 1.91 -3.26
CA LEU A 314 14.91 3.35 -3.05
C LEU A 314 15.02 4.11 -4.38
N PHE A 315 14.53 5.34 -4.39
CA PHE A 315 14.61 6.32 -5.47
C PHE A 315 15.08 7.67 -4.92
N ILE A 316 15.93 8.37 -5.67
CA ILE A 316 16.32 9.76 -5.42
C ILE A 316 16.45 10.49 -6.76
N LYS A 317 15.95 11.73 -6.83
CA LYS A 317 15.77 12.49 -8.08
C LYS A 317 17.01 12.52 -8.99
N ASP A 318 18.19 12.74 -8.42
CA ASP A 318 19.42 12.90 -9.19
C ASP A 318 20.07 11.59 -9.65
N LYS A 319 19.77 10.46 -8.98
CA LYS A 319 20.44 9.17 -9.21
C LYS A 319 19.50 8.06 -9.67
N GLY A 320 18.19 8.31 -9.66
CA GLY A 320 17.18 7.29 -9.92
C GLY A 320 17.15 6.24 -8.81
N ARG A 321 17.06 4.97 -9.19
CA ARG A 321 16.91 3.85 -8.25
C ARG A 321 18.24 3.46 -7.61
N VAL A 322 18.26 3.29 -6.29
CA VAL A 322 19.48 3.03 -5.50
C VAL A 322 19.30 1.87 -4.52
N LYS A 323 20.43 1.25 -4.14
CA LYS A 323 20.47 0.20 -3.12
C LYS A 323 20.20 0.77 -1.74
N ILE A 324 19.61 -0.04 -0.87
CA ILE A 324 19.35 0.31 0.53
C ILE A 324 20.64 0.50 1.35
N ASP A 325 21.76 -0.10 0.91
CA ASP A 325 23.06 -0.06 1.59
C ASP A 325 23.61 1.37 1.80
N VAL A 326 23.12 2.36 1.05
CA VAL A 326 23.49 3.78 1.21
C VAL A 326 23.09 4.36 2.59
N LEU A 327 22.19 3.68 3.29
CA LEU A 327 21.68 4.03 4.62
C LEU A 327 22.41 3.30 5.76
N CYS A 328 23.29 2.35 5.45
CA CYS A 328 23.97 1.52 6.44
C CYS A 328 24.78 2.38 7.42
N ASN A 329 24.65 2.10 8.72
CA ASN A 329 25.33 2.80 9.82
C ASN A 329 25.08 4.31 9.90
N LYS A 330 23.97 4.80 9.32
CA LYS A 330 23.52 6.19 9.44
C LYS A 330 22.29 6.30 10.31
N ASN A 331 22.03 7.47 10.89
CA ASN A 331 20.69 7.73 11.40
C ASN A 331 19.73 7.88 10.22
N VAL A 332 18.56 7.26 10.28
CA VAL A 332 17.56 7.31 9.21
C VAL A 332 16.29 7.93 9.75
N LEU A 333 15.89 9.04 9.15
CA LEU A 333 14.64 9.73 9.43
C LEU A 333 13.60 9.22 8.43
N LEU A 334 12.74 8.32 8.89
CA LEU A 334 11.62 7.81 8.11
C LEU A 334 10.49 8.85 8.16
N LEU A 335 10.31 9.58 7.05
CA LEU A 335 9.15 10.43 6.84
C LEU A 335 7.97 9.53 6.44
N ILE A 336 7.05 9.30 7.36
CA ILE A 336 5.91 8.42 7.18
C ILE A 336 4.68 9.28 6.96
N SER A 337 4.03 9.11 5.81
CA SER A 337 2.80 9.84 5.48
C SER A 337 1.92 9.02 4.55
N ASP A 338 0.69 9.49 4.37
CA ASP A 338 -0.10 9.16 3.19
C ASP A 338 0.27 10.10 2.02
N LEU A 339 -0.55 10.15 0.97
CA LEU A 339 -0.37 11.10 -0.14
C LEU A 339 -0.97 12.48 0.16
N ASP A 340 -1.53 12.70 1.35
CA ASP A 340 -2.11 13.97 1.80
C ASP A 340 -1.08 14.86 2.53
N ILE A 341 0.22 14.49 2.51
CA ILE A 341 1.32 15.40 2.86
C ILE A 341 1.24 16.67 2.00
N SER A 342 1.35 17.83 2.64
CA SER A 342 1.17 19.11 1.96
C SER A 342 2.41 19.51 1.16
N GLU A 343 2.22 20.28 0.09
CA GLU A 343 3.34 20.87 -0.66
C GLU A 343 4.16 21.82 0.23
N ASP A 344 3.51 22.47 1.21
CA ASP A 344 4.16 23.30 2.23
C ASP A 344 5.11 22.49 3.13
N ASP A 345 4.72 21.27 3.54
CA ASP A 345 5.59 20.35 4.30
C ASP A 345 6.84 19.99 3.49
N ILE A 346 6.66 19.61 2.22
CA ILE A 346 7.76 19.21 1.33
C ILE A 346 8.70 20.40 1.09
N PHE A 347 8.15 21.58 0.81
CA PHE A 347 8.93 22.79 0.59
C PHE A 347 9.78 23.15 1.82
N MET A 348 9.18 23.16 3.01
CA MET A 348 9.93 23.51 4.23
C MET A 348 10.99 22.47 4.60
N LEU A 349 10.71 21.17 4.44
CA LEU A 349 11.73 20.14 4.63
C LEU A 349 12.88 20.28 3.63
N THR A 350 12.57 20.64 2.38
CA THR A 350 13.59 20.91 1.35
C THR A 350 14.47 22.07 1.75
N ASN A 351 13.89 23.19 2.19
CA ASN A 351 14.65 24.36 2.65
C ASN A 351 15.56 24.04 3.85
N ILE A 352 15.08 23.21 4.80
CA ILE A 352 15.90 22.75 5.93
C ILE A 352 17.09 21.93 5.43
N GLN A 353 16.88 21.01 4.48
CA GLN A 353 17.95 20.21 3.89
C GLN A 353 18.94 21.03 3.05
N GLU A 354 18.48 21.99 2.25
CA GLU A 354 19.37 22.87 1.48
C GLU A 354 20.21 23.76 2.40
N SER A 355 19.59 24.32 3.43
CA SER A 355 20.30 25.10 4.46
C SER A 355 21.36 24.27 5.18
N ARG A 356 21.09 22.98 5.42
CA ARG A 356 22.07 22.03 5.92
C ARG A 356 23.22 21.85 4.94
N ASP A 357 22.91 21.62 3.66
CA ASP A 357 23.92 21.33 2.64
C ASP A 357 24.90 22.50 2.46
N LEU A 358 24.42 23.74 2.55
CA LEU A 358 25.29 24.93 2.58
C LEU A 358 26.21 24.98 3.80
N ARG A 359 25.76 24.48 4.96
CA ARG A 359 26.56 24.40 6.19
C ARG A 359 27.57 23.23 6.18
N LYS A 360 27.34 22.19 5.38
CA LYS A 360 28.24 21.03 5.24
C LYS A 360 29.62 21.40 4.72
N GLU A 361 29.74 22.45 3.91
CA GLU A 361 31.04 22.92 3.41
C GLU A 361 31.94 23.45 4.54
N GLN A 362 31.38 23.69 5.74
CA GLN A 362 32.07 24.28 6.89
C GLN A 362 32.25 23.32 8.09
N GLN A 363 31.53 22.19 8.16
CA GLN A 363 31.63 21.20 9.26
C GLN A 363 31.47 19.74 8.78
N GLU A 364 32.37 18.86 9.22
CA GLU A 364 32.25 17.40 9.07
C GLU A 364 31.07 16.88 9.91
N GLY A 365 29.92 16.59 9.30
CA GLY A 365 28.72 16.25 10.06
C GLY A 365 27.60 15.56 9.29
N HIS A 366 27.92 14.63 8.40
CA HIS A 366 26.91 13.77 7.78
C HIS A 366 26.47 12.70 8.79
N GLN A 367 25.38 12.91 9.52
CA GLN A 367 24.93 11.90 10.49
C GLN A 367 23.51 11.36 10.29
N TYR A 368 22.72 11.90 9.36
CA TYR A 368 21.42 11.32 9.00
C TYR A 368 20.99 11.51 7.54
N GLU A 369 20.04 10.66 7.11
CA GLU A 369 19.34 10.70 5.81
C GLU A 369 17.83 10.65 6.03
N ILE A 370 17.05 11.35 5.20
CA ILE A 370 15.58 11.26 5.20
C ILE A 370 15.14 10.25 4.14
N VAL A 371 14.18 9.39 4.50
CA VAL A 371 13.56 8.41 3.59
C VAL A 371 12.04 8.54 3.69
N TRP A 372 11.38 8.83 2.57
CA TRP A 372 9.93 8.87 2.50
C TRP A 372 9.33 7.46 2.36
N LEU A 373 8.48 7.10 3.32
CA LEU A 373 7.79 5.83 3.44
C LEU A 373 6.26 6.08 3.35
N PRO A 374 5.65 5.94 2.15
CA PRO A 374 4.23 6.17 1.95
C PRO A 374 3.39 5.00 2.50
N ILE A 375 2.73 5.18 3.65
CA ILE A 375 1.92 4.13 4.31
C ILE A 375 0.46 4.28 3.88
N ILE A 376 0.13 3.65 2.75
CA ILE A 376 -1.19 3.72 2.11
C ILE A 376 -1.65 2.37 1.59
N ASP A 377 -2.98 2.20 1.53
CA ASP A 377 -3.60 1.09 0.80
C ASP A 377 -3.60 1.43 -0.70
N TRP A 378 -2.50 1.07 -1.38
CA TRP A 378 -2.21 1.45 -2.77
C TRP A 378 -3.32 1.06 -3.76
N LYS A 379 -3.59 1.97 -4.70
CA LYS A 379 -4.44 1.77 -5.89
C LYS A 379 -3.80 2.45 -7.10
N ASP A 380 -4.01 1.89 -8.29
CA ASP A 380 -3.32 2.33 -9.51
C ASP A 380 -3.69 3.76 -9.95
N ASP A 381 -4.87 4.27 -9.56
CA ASP A 381 -5.31 5.64 -9.80
C ASP A 381 -4.53 6.70 -8.98
N MET A 382 -3.75 6.27 -7.99
CA MET A 382 -2.92 7.15 -7.15
C MET A 382 -1.53 7.45 -7.75
N GLN A 383 -1.19 6.84 -8.89
CA GLN A 383 0.15 6.87 -9.47
C GLN A 383 0.67 8.28 -9.78
N ASP A 384 -0.17 9.12 -10.40
CA ASP A 384 0.23 10.47 -10.79
C ASP A 384 0.48 11.37 -9.58
N ARG A 385 -0.36 11.23 -8.54
CA ARG A 385 -0.21 11.98 -7.30
C ARG A 385 1.07 11.57 -6.56
N PHE A 386 1.35 10.28 -6.48
CA PHE A 386 2.59 9.77 -5.89
C PHE A 386 3.83 10.33 -6.59
N LYS A 387 3.87 10.27 -7.93
CA LYS A 387 4.98 10.82 -8.72
C LYS A 387 5.16 12.31 -8.52
N LYS A 388 4.07 13.09 -8.55
CA LYS A 388 4.13 14.54 -8.32
C LYS A 388 4.78 14.88 -6.97
N LEU A 389 4.42 14.14 -5.90
CA LEU A 389 5.03 14.33 -4.58
C LEU A 389 6.49 13.88 -4.56
N GLN A 390 6.80 12.71 -5.13
CA GLN A 390 8.16 12.16 -5.21
C GLN A 390 9.11 13.11 -5.98
N ASP A 391 8.64 13.74 -7.05
CA ASP A 391 9.43 14.68 -7.87
C ASP A 391 9.79 15.98 -7.12
N GLY A 392 9.00 16.33 -6.11
CA GLY A 392 9.24 17.47 -5.22
C GLY A 392 10.21 17.18 -4.08
N MET A 393 10.57 15.92 -3.84
CA MET A 393 11.46 15.52 -2.75
C MET A 393 12.92 15.43 -3.23
N THR A 394 13.82 16.04 -2.47
CA THR A 394 15.27 15.99 -2.70
C THR A 394 15.97 14.84 -1.95
N TRP A 395 15.24 14.16 -1.05
CA TRP A 395 15.70 13.03 -0.26
C TRP A 395 15.28 11.67 -0.84
N TYR A 396 15.62 10.58 -0.16
CA TYR A 396 15.28 9.23 -0.62
C TYR A 396 13.78 8.97 -0.48
N SER A 397 13.20 8.23 -1.41
CA SER A 397 11.82 7.74 -1.36
C SER A 397 11.81 6.27 -1.71
N ILE A 398 10.82 5.51 -1.27
CA ILE A 398 10.58 4.17 -1.83
C ILE A 398 10.18 4.31 -3.30
N CYS A 399 10.75 3.48 -4.18
CA CYS A 399 10.52 3.60 -5.61
C CYS A 399 9.06 3.34 -6.03
N HIS A 400 8.33 2.48 -5.30
CA HIS A 400 6.90 2.29 -5.49
C HIS A 400 6.20 1.79 -4.20
N PRO A 401 5.03 2.34 -3.81
CA PRO A 401 4.35 1.94 -2.55
C PRO A 401 3.94 0.46 -2.50
N SER A 402 3.70 -0.18 -3.65
CA SER A 402 3.35 -1.61 -3.72
C SER A 402 4.48 -2.57 -3.30
N LEU A 403 5.68 -2.06 -3.03
CA LEU A 403 6.79 -2.82 -2.46
C LEU A 403 6.72 -2.94 -0.93
N ILE A 404 5.91 -2.10 -0.27
CA ILE A 404 5.73 -2.14 1.17
C ILE A 404 4.77 -3.28 1.49
N ASP A 405 5.21 -4.21 2.33
CA ASP A 405 4.37 -5.32 2.76
C ASP A 405 3.20 -4.82 3.63
N ARG A 406 2.03 -5.45 3.51
CA ARG A 406 0.84 -5.07 4.29
C ARG A 406 1.02 -5.25 5.80
N GLY A 407 1.86 -6.21 6.22
CA GLY A 407 2.29 -6.39 7.60
C GLY A 407 3.10 -5.20 8.12
N VAL A 408 3.92 -4.57 7.26
CA VAL A 408 4.64 -3.32 7.57
C VAL A 408 3.65 -2.17 7.75
N ILE A 409 2.68 -2.02 6.84
CA ILE A 409 1.62 -1.00 6.94
C ILE A 409 0.87 -1.15 8.27
N ARG A 410 0.47 -2.38 8.62
CA ARG A 410 -0.19 -2.69 9.90
C ARG A 410 0.70 -2.35 11.09
N PHE A 411 1.98 -2.73 11.05
CA PHE A 411 2.95 -2.46 12.09
C PHE A 411 3.11 -0.95 12.35
N VAL A 412 3.27 -0.16 11.29
CA VAL A 412 3.44 1.31 11.41
C VAL A 412 2.17 1.97 11.96
N ARG A 413 0.98 1.52 11.54
CA ARG A 413 -0.29 2.03 12.07
C ARG A 413 -0.49 1.67 13.55
N GLU A 414 -0.20 0.44 13.95
CA GLU A 414 -0.49 -0.05 15.30
C GLU A 414 0.60 0.27 16.32
N GLU A 415 1.87 0.02 16.01
CA GLU A 415 3.00 0.13 16.95
C GLU A 415 3.67 1.52 16.90
N TRP A 416 3.63 2.22 15.76
CA TRP A 416 4.11 3.60 15.64
C TRP A 416 2.97 4.64 15.64
N HIS A 417 1.73 4.19 15.81
CA HIS A 417 0.54 5.05 15.93
C HIS A 417 0.37 6.03 14.76
N PHE A 418 0.71 5.60 13.54
CA PHE A 418 0.44 6.38 12.35
C PHE A 418 -1.03 6.29 11.93
N GLU A 419 -1.72 7.42 11.84
CA GLU A 419 -3.09 7.49 11.32
C GLU A 419 -3.18 8.17 9.95
N LYS A 420 -2.88 9.48 9.90
CA LYS A 420 -2.95 10.31 8.68
C LYS A 420 -1.85 11.36 8.61
N LYS A 421 -1.70 12.13 9.69
CA LYS A 421 -0.71 13.21 9.72
C LYS A 421 0.70 12.65 9.57
N PRO A 422 1.59 13.33 8.83
CA PRO A 422 2.95 12.88 8.66
C PRO A 422 3.66 12.80 10.02
N ILE A 423 4.38 11.71 10.24
CA ILE A 423 5.25 11.51 11.39
C ILE A 423 6.68 11.29 10.90
N LEU A 424 7.66 11.60 11.75
CA LEU A 424 9.07 11.45 11.41
C LEU A 424 9.72 10.49 12.42
N VAL A 425 9.82 9.21 12.07
CA VAL A 425 10.43 8.19 12.94
C VAL A 425 11.93 8.20 12.75
N VAL A 426 12.70 8.19 13.84
CA VAL A 426 14.16 8.25 13.80
C VAL A 426 14.73 6.90 14.20
N LEU A 427 15.49 6.29 13.29
CA LEU A 427 16.30 5.10 13.54
C LEU A 427 17.76 5.52 13.73
N ASP A 428 18.40 5.03 14.78
CA ASP A 428 19.83 5.19 14.99
C ASP A 428 20.65 4.27 14.05
N PRO A 429 22.01 4.36 14.02
CA PRO A 429 22.84 3.49 13.20
C PRO A 429 22.72 1.98 13.48
N LYS A 430 22.17 1.61 14.65
CA LYS A 430 21.92 0.22 15.06
C LYS A 430 20.45 -0.20 14.82
N GLY A 431 19.65 0.64 14.17
CA GLY A 431 18.25 0.34 13.87
C GLY A 431 17.29 0.50 15.05
N LYS A 432 17.72 1.09 16.17
CA LYS A 432 16.86 1.37 17.31
C LYS A 432 16.08 2.66 17.07
N VAL A 433 14.81 2.67 17.48
CA VAL A 433 13.97 3.87 17.41
C VAL A 433 14.44 4.87 18.47
N ALA A 434 15.04 5.98 18.03
CA ALA A 434 15.47 7.09 18.87
C ALA A 434 14.32 8.06 19.20
N SER A 435 13.37 8.22 18.26
CA SER A 435 12.13 8.95 18.47
C SER A 435 11.04 8.41 17.54
N PHE A 436 9.83 8.21 18.07
CA PHE A 436 8.66 7.80 17.29
C PHE A 436 8.05 8.95 16.50
N ASN A 437 8.32 10.20 16.88
CA ASN A 437 7.89 11.35 16.11
C ASN A 437 8.79 12.56 16.38
N ALA A 438 9.81 12.73 15.54
CA ALA A 438 10.74 13.85 15.57
C ALA A 438 10.28 15.05 14.73
N ILE A 439 9.09 15.00 14.13
CA ILE A 439 8.65 16.04 13.20
C ILE A 439 8.56 17.40 13.90
N HIS A 440 8.16 17.40 15.18
CA HIS A 440 8.10 18.63 15.98
C HIS A 440 9.49 19.21 16.24
N MET A 441 10.46 18.36 16.59
CA MET A 441 11.85 18.79 16.74
C MET A 441 12.42 19.36 15.42
N MET A 442 12.11 18.71 14.30
CA MET A 442 12.51 19.17 12.97
C MET A 442 11.95 20.57 12.67
N TRP A 443 10.67 20.81 12.94
CA TRP A 443 10.04 22.11 12.74
C TRP A 443 10.56 23.18 13.69
N ILE A 444 10.86 22.85 14.95
CA ILE A 444 11.31 23.85 15.92
C ILE A 444 12.77 24.24 15.67
N TRP A 445 13.66 23.28 15.47
CA TRP A 445 15.12 23.48 15.51
C TRP A 445 15.88 22.99 14.27
N GLY A 446 15.23 22.27 13.34
CA GLY A 446 15.89 21.69 12.17
C GLY A 446 17.07 20.80 12.56
N ASP A 447 18.23 21.02 11.94
CA ASP A 447 19.45 20.23 12.18
C ASP A 447 19.94 20.27 13.64
N LEU A 448 19.68 21.35 14.39
CA LEU A 448 20.15 21.49 15.77
C LEU A 448 19.52 20.45 16.71
N ALA A 449 18.38 19.87 16.30
CA ALA A 449 17.71 18.80 17.02
C ALA A 449 18.40 17.45 16.89
N PHE A 450 19.34 17.25 15.96
CA PHE A 450 20.09 16.01 15.85
C PHE A 450 20.78 15.65 17.20
N PRO A 451 20.72 14.39 17.67
CA PRO A 451 20.23 13.16 17.01
C PRO A 451 18.73 12.86 17.17
N PHE A 452 17.91 13.86 17.44
CA PHE A 452 16.45 13.75 17.56
C PHE A 452 16.00 12.74 18.63
N THR A 453 16.72 12.69 19.75
CA THR A 453 16.38 11.88 20.92
C THR A 453 15.60 12.72 21.93
N THR A 454 14.81 12.06 22.78
CA THR A 454 14.10 12.73 23.89
C THR A 454 15.06 13.51 24.80
N SER A 455 16.24 12.96 25.11
CA SER A 455 17.24 13.66 25.93
C SER A 455 17.78 14.92 25.24
N ARG A 456 17.94 14.89 23.91
CA ARG A 456 18.34 16.07 23.13
C ARG A 456 17.24 17.13 23.12
N GLU A 457 15.99 16.72 23.01
CA GLU A 457 14.82 17.60 23.09
C GLU A 457 14.73 18.32 24.44
N GLU A 458 14.92 17.60 25.55
CA GLU A 458 15.00 18.17 26.90
C GLU A 458 16.14 19.17 27.05
N GLU A 459 17.33 18.83 26.51
CA GLU A 459 18.50 19.71 26.52
C GLU A 459 18.22 21.02 25.78
N LEU A 460 17.61 20.96 24.59
CA LEU A 460 17.27 22.14 23.80
C LEU A 460 16.27 23.03 24.53
N TRP A 461 15.21 22.44 25.09
CA TRP A 461 14.25 23.19 25.89
C TRP A 461 14.88 23.85 27.13
N SER A 462 15.85 23.20 27.77
CA SER A 462 16.54 23.75 28.96
C SER A 462 17.38 25.00 28.67
N LYS A 463 17.82 25.15 27.41
CA LYS A 463 18.64 26.27 26.94
C LYS A 463 17.82 27.37 26.26
N GLU A 464 16.57 27.07 25.94
CA GLU A 464 15.71 27.97 25.18
C GLU A 464 15.02 28.99 26.10
N SER A 465 14.83 30.20 25.59
CA SER A 465 14.08 31.26 26.25
C SER A 465 12.99 31.79 25.33
N TRP A 466 11.85 32.19 25.91
CA TRP A 466 10.79 32.82 25.15
C TRP A 466 11.22 34.20 24.61
N GLY A 467 11.30 34.33 23.28
CA GLY A 467 11.86 35.52 22.62
C GLY A 467 11.76 35.46 21.10
N LEU A 468 12.25 36.51 20.42
CA LEU A 468 12.27 36.57 18.94
C LEU A 468 13.08 35.44 18.32
N LYS A 469 14.17 35.03 18.96
CA LYS A 469 14.99 33.90 18.52
C LYS A 469 14.16 32.62 18.45
N LEU A 470 13.40 32.31 19.50
CA LEU A 470 12.52 31.15 19.49
C LEU A 470 11.34 31.34 18.53
N LEU A 471 10.73 32.51 18.42
CA LEU A 471 9.52 32.73 17.60
C LEU A 471 9.80 32.72 16.09
N VAL A 472 10.86 33.42 15.66
CA VAL A 472 11.18 33.59 14.23
C VAL A 472 12.32 32.68 13.79
N ASN A 473 13.25 32.31 14.68
CA ASN A 473 14.31 31.32 14.46
C ASN A 473 14.98 31.33 13.07
N GLY A 474 15.34 32.52 12.60
CA GLY A 474 16.01 32.67 11.31
C GLY A 474 15.12 32.52 10.07
N LEU A 475 13.79 32.47 10.22
CA LEU A 475 12.83 32.49 9.11
C LEU A 475 12.92 33.76 8.26
N ASP A 476 13.31 34.87 8.89
CA ASP A 476 13.40 36.16 8.23
C ASP A 476 14.76 36.82 8.51
N PRO A 477 15.64 36.96 7.50
CA PRO A 477 16.92 37.63 7.66
C PRO A 477 16.78 39.09 8.14
N ALA A 478 15.70 39.79 7.78
CA ALA A 478 15.48 41.17 8.22
C ALA A 478 15.23 41.24 9.72
N VAL A 479 14.42 40.33 10.28
CA VAL A 479 14.21 40.23 11.73
C VAL A 479 15.52 39.94 12.46
N ILE A 480 16.39 39.10 11.88
CA ILE A 480 17.69 38.82 12.45
C ILE A 480 18.54 40.08 12.55
N ASN A 481 18.60 40.86 11.46
CA ASN A 481 19.35 42.10 11.43
C ASN A 481 18.77 43.14 12.41
N TRP A 482 17.45 43.29 12.47
CA TRP A 482 16.81 44.24 13.40
C TRP A 482 17.06 43.90 14.86
N ALA A 483 17.01 42.61 15.20
CA ALA A 483 17.32 42.15 16.54
C ALA A 483 18.80 42.36 16.88
N ALA A 484 19.73 42.10 15.94
CA ALA A 484 21.15 42.40 16.13
C ALA A 484 21.45 43.90 16.28
N GLU A 485 20.65 44.75 15.65
CA GLU A 485 20.69 46.22 15.78
C GLU A 485 19.98 46.76 17.04
N GLU A 486 19.50 45.88 17.93
CA GLU A 486 18.77 46.25 19.16
C GLU A 486 17.52 47.11 18.90
N LYS A 487 16.89 46.95 17.72
CA LYS A 487 15.63 47.61 17.36
C LYS A 487 14.45 46.96 18.08
N TYR A 488 13.36 47.73 18.20
CA TYR A 488 12.08 47.21 18.66
C TYR A 488 11.38 46.51 17.49
N VAL A 489 11.04 45.24 17.66
CA VAL A 489 10.37 44.43 16.64
C VAL A 489 8.95 44.12 17.12
N CYS A 490 7.97 44.36 16.25
CA CYS A 490 6.59 43.96 16.44
C CYS A 490 6.19 42.89 15.42
N LEU A 491 5.94 41.68 15.90
CA LEU A 491 5.27 40.65 15.10
C LEU A 491 3.76 40.88 15.24
N TYR A 492 3.03 40.93 14.15
CA TYR A 492 1.58 41.10 14.23
C TYR A 492 0.86 40.27 13.16
N GLY A 493 -0.39 39.94 13.40
CA GLY A 493 -1.17 39.09 12.50
C GLY A 493 -2.66 39.30 12.63
N GLY A 494 -3.43 38.43 11.98
CA GLY A 494 -4.88 38.53 11.82
C GLY A 494 -5.33 38.68 10.38
N ASP A 495 -6.64 38.56 10.15
CA ASP A 495 -7.25 38.66 8.82
C ASP A 495 -8.13 39.91 8.61
N ASP A 496 -8.26 40.77 9.63
CA ASP A 496 -9.00 42.04 9.54
C ASP A 496 -8.09 43.18 9.03
N ILE A 497 -8.29 43.59 7.78
CA ILE A 497 -7.50 44.66 7.15
C ILE A 497 -7.75 46.05 7.76
N GLU A 498 -8.95 46.31 8.27
CA GLU A 498 -9.26 47.59 8.90
C GLU A 498 -8.51 47.72 10.22
N TRP A 499 -8.50 46.64 11.00
CA TRP A 499 -7.69 46.55 12.20
C TRP A 499 -6.19 46.68 11.88
N ILE A 500 -5.68 45.97 10.86
CA ILE A 500 -4.26 46.03 10.45
C ILE A 500 -3.85 47.47 10.11
N ARG A 501 -4.63 48.18 9.28
CA ARG A 501 -4.36 49.58 8.92
C ARG A 501 -4.36 50.48 10.15
N LYS A 502 -5.36 50.34 11.01
CA LYS A 502 -5.48 51.15 12.22
C LYS A 502 -4.30 50.90 13.16
N PHE A 503 -3.99 49.64 13.45
CA PHE A 503 -2.91 49.22 14.32
C PHE A 503 -1.53 49.68 13.82
N THR A 504 -1.19 49.42 12.56
CA THR A 504 0.11 49.81 11.99
C THR A 504 0.33 51.32 12.03
N ASN A 505 -0.69 52.11 11.72
CA ASN A 505 -0.63 53.57 11.81
C ASN A 505 -0.46 54.06 13.25
N THR A 506 -1.25 53.54 14.20
CA THR A 506 -1.14 53.89 15.63
C THR A 506 0.22 53.50 16.19
N ALA A 507 0.71 52.29 15.90
CA ALA A 507 2.02 51.81 16.36
C ALA A 507 3.16 52.69 15.84
N LYS A 508 3.15 53.07 14.56
CA LYS A 508 4.13 54.00 13.97
C LYS A 508 4.07 55.39 14.61
N GLN A 509 2.88 55.90 14.94
CA GLN A 509 2.72 57.18 15.62
C GLN A 509 3.26 57.15 17.05
N VAL A 510 2.96 56.08 17.79
CA VAL A 510 3.49 55.85 19.15
C VAL A 510 5.00 55.72 19.10
N ALA A 511 5.56 54.98 18.15
CA ALA A 511 7.01 54.82 17.99
C ALA A 511 7.71 56.16 17.75
N LYS A 512 7.17 56.99 16.84
CA LYS A 512 7.66 58.36 16.60
C LYS A 512 7.58 59.22 17.87
N SER A 513 6.49 59.12 18.61
CA SER A 513 6.26 59.90 19.85
C SER A 513 7.11 59.43 21.03
N ALA A 514 7.51 58.15 21.03
CA ALA A 514 8.41 57.54 22.01
C ALA A 514 9.89 57.70 21.62
N GLY A 515 10.19 58.05 20.36
CA GLY A 515 11.55 58.17 19.85
C GLY A 515 12.25 56.82 19.68
N ILE A 516 11.50 55.75 19.40
CA ILE A 516 12.04 54.39 19.28
C ILE A 516 12.11 53.93 17.80
N PRO A 517 13.15 53.18 17.41
CA PRO A 517 13.20 52.53 16.10
C PRO A 517 12.34 51.25 16.13
N LEU A 518 11.10 51.37 15.64
CA LEU A 518 10.15 50.26 15.53
C LEU A 518 10.14 49.68 14.12
N GLU A 519 10.38 48.38 14.04
CA GLU A 519 10.21 47.56 12.83
C GLU A 519 9.02 46.61 13.04
N MET A 520 8.26 46.36 11.98
CA MET A 520 7.03 45.57 12.04
C MET A 520 7.06 44.46 10.99
N LEU A 521 6.73 43.24 11.40
CA LEU A 521 6.58 42.08 10.50
C LEU A 521 5.15 41.54 10.60
N TYR A 522 4.49 41.44 9.45
CA TYR A 522 3.20 40.77 9.32
C TYR A 522 3.38 39.25 9.20
N VAL A 523 2.78 38.52 10.15
CA VAL A 523 2.89 37.06 10.34
C VAL A 523 1.56 36.33 10.03
N GLY A 524 0.52 37.06 9.63
CA GLY A 524 -0.72 36.45 9.13
C GLY A 524 -1.52 35.64 10.15
N LYS A 525 -2.08 34.52 9.71
CA LYS A 525 -3.01 33.64 10.44
C LYS A 525 -2.78 32.18 10.02
N SER A 526 -3.09 31.20 10.87
CA SER A 526 -2.75 29.78 10.66
C SER A 526 -3.34 29.17 9.38
N ASN A 527 -4.44 29.74 8.91
CA ASN A 527 -5.09 29.35 7.66
C ASN A 527 -5.01 30.51 6.66
N PRO A 528 -3.91 30.61 5.88
CA PRO A 528 -3.69 31.68 4.92
C PRO A 528 -4.58 31.50 3.68
N LYS A 529 -5.90 31.65 3.86
CA LYS A 529 -6.89 31.64 2.79
C LYS A 529 -6.74 32.88 1.89
N LYS A 530 -7.63 32.98 0.88
CA LYS A 530 -7.80 34.16 0.00
C LYS A 530 -7.78 35.51 0.74
N ARG A 531 -8.22 35.58 1.99
CA ARG A 531 -8.19 36.82 2.80
C ARG A 531 -6.79 37.26 3.16
N VAL A 532 -5.94 36.37 3.67
CA VAL A 532 -4.54 36.69 4.00
C VAL A 532 -3.79 37.10 2.73
N ALA A 533 -4.06 36.46 1.59
CA ALA A 533 -3.50 36.86 0.30
C ALA A 533 -3.84 38.32 -0.08
N ARG A 534 -5.10 38.72 0.05
CA ARG A 534 -5.54 40.10 -0.21
C ARG A 534 -4.94 41.10 0.78
N ASN A 535 -4.77 40.68 2.04
CA ASN A 535 -4.13 41.52 3.05
C ASN A 535 -2.65 41.75 2.72
N ILE A 536 -1.93 40.73 2.26
CA ILE A 536 -0.53 40.86 1.78
C ILE A 536 -0.46 41.90 0.65
N GLU A 537 -1.30 41.77 -0.38
CA GLU A 537 -1.37 42.75 -1.48
C GLU A 537 -1.61 44.19 -0.99
N THR A 538 -2.52 44.34 -0.02
CA THR A 538 -2.85 45.65 0.56
C THR A 538 -1.70 46.22 1.39
N ILE A 539 -1.05 45.40 2.21
CA ILE A 539 0.09 45.80 3.05
C ILE A 539 1.25 46.27 2.17
N ILE A 540 1.51 45.59 1.04
CA ILE A 540 2.50 46.00 0.04
C ILE A 540 2.11 47.33 -0.59
N TRP A 541 0.87 47.45 -1.11
CA TRP A 541 0.41 48.64 -1.81
C TRP A 541 0.42 49.90 -0.92
N GLU A 542 0.06 49.75 0.36
CA GLU A 542 0.01 50.85 1.34
C GLU A 542 1.33 51.02 2.11
N ASN A 543 2.33 50.17 1.87
CA ASN A 543 3.61 50.16 2.59
C ASN A 543 3.44 50.16 4.12
N LEU A 544 2.58 49.27 4.63
CA LEU A 544 2.24 49.24 6.06
C LEU A 544 3.35 48.62 6.91
N SER A 545 4.04 47.60 6.43
CA SER A 545 5.13 46.93 7.15
C SER A 545 5.93 46.01 6.24
N HIS A 546 6.98 45.38 6.78
CA HIS A 546 7.59 44.19 6.20
C HIS A 546 6.65 42.99 6.34
N LEU A 547 6.79 41.97 5.48
CA LEU A 547 5.94 40.79 5.47
C LEU A 547 6.66 39.59 4.82
N TRP A 548 6.12 38.40 5.04
CA TRP A 548 6.47 37.22 4.24
C TRP A 548 5.60 37.16 2.99
N GLU A 549 6.23 37.32 1.82
CA GLU A 549 5.53 37.27 0.53
C GLU A 549 5.00 35.87 0.24
N ASP A 550 5.80 34.86 0.58
CA ASP A 550 5.42 33.46 0.46
C ASP A 550 4.63 32.99 1.70
N LYS A 551 3.41 32.51 1.45
CA LYS A 551 2.46 32.06 2.47
C LYS A 551 2.94 30.81 3.20
N THR A 552 3.86 30.05 2.62
CA THR A 552 4.41 28.87 3.27
C THR A 552 5.18 29.24 4.54
N TYR A 553 5.84 30.41 4.60
CA TYR A 553 6.46 30.90 5.84
C TYR A 553 5.43 31.29 6.91
N ILE A 554 4.29 31.85 6.51
CA ILE A 554 3.16 32.14 7.42
C ILE A 554 2.63 30.83 8.01
N TRP A 555 2.35 29.83 7.16
CA TRP A 555 1.94 28.50 7.60
C TRP A 555 2.98 27.88 8.55
N TYR A 556 4.25 27.94 8.16
CA TYR A 556 5.34 27.34 8.92
C TYR A 556 5.49 27.94 10.31
N PHE A 557 5.34 29.27 10.46
CA PHE A 557 5.34 29.91 11.77
C PHE A 557 4.30 29.28 12.69
N TRP A 558 3.05 29.13 12.23
CA TRP A 558 1.98 28.56 13.03
C TRP A 558 2.19 27.07 13.33
N VAL A 559 2.61 26.28 12.34
CA VAL A 559 2.96 24.86 12.53
C VAL A 559 4.11 24.68 13.51
N ARG A 560 5.07 25.59 13.50
CA ARG A 560 6.20 25.58 14.43
C ARG A 560 5.75 25.88 15.85
N ILE A 561 4.87 26.86 16.07
CA ILE A 561 4.28 27.13 17.41
C ILE A 561 3.41 25.94 17.87
N GLU A 562 2.61 25.33 17.00
CA GLU A 562 1.86 24.10 17.33
C GLU A 562 2.83 22.96 17.70
N SER A 563 3.93 22.83 16.97
CA SER A 563 4.97 21.83 17.26
C SER A 563 5.65 22.05 18.60
N MET A 564 5.89 23.31 19.01
CA MET A 564 6.39 23.62 20.36
C MET A 564 5.44 23.11 21.44
N TRP A 565 4.13 23.28 21.25
CA TRP A 565 3.11 22.77 22.17
C TRP A 565 3.11 21.23 22.21
N ARG A 566 3.13 20.57 21.05
CA ARG A 566 3.16 19.10 20.94
C ARG A 566 4.42 18.50 21.57
N SER A 567 5.57 19.09 21.28
CA SER A 567 6.88 18.72 21.86
C SER A 567 6.87 18.79 23.40
N LYS A 568 6.42 19.91 23.99
CA LYS A 568 6.35 20.02 25.46
C LYS A 568 5.36 19.05 26.11
N ASN A 569 4.24 18.77 25.45
CA ASN A 569 3.29 17.76 25.92
C ASN A 569 3.87 16.34 25.85
N GLN A 570 4.64 16.03 24.80
CA GLN A 570 5.30 14.73 24.63
C GLN A 570 6.31 14.44 25.74
N LEU A 571 7.03 15.46 26.22
CA LEU A 571 7.96 15.35 27.35
C LEU A 571 7.27 15.21 28.73
N GLY A 572 5.94 15.12 28.78
CA GLY A 572 5.20 14.99 30.03
C GLY A 572 5.29 16.23 30.92
N GLY A 573 5.54 17.40 30.33
CA GLY A 573 5.62 18.67 31.05
C GLY A 573 4.37 18.88 31.89
N LYS A 574 4.53 19.09 33.21
CA LYS A 574 3.44 19.53 34.09
C LYS A 574 2.96 20.88 33.55
N THR A 575 1.86 20.85 32.81
CA THR A 575 1.27 21.99 32.06
C THR A 575 1.02 23.26 32.91
N LYS A 576 1.05 23.16 34.24
CA LYS A 576 0.77 24.27 35.16
C LYS A 576 1.97 25.17 35.46
N ASP A 577 3.20 24.67 35.44
CA ASP A 577 4.37 25.40 35.96
C ASP A 577 5.39 25.85 34.88
N ASP A 578 5.16 25.51 33.61
CA ASP A 578 6.07 25.89 32.52
C ASP A 578 5.69 27.27 31.92
N PRO A 579 6.52 28.31 32.12
CA PRO A 579 6.23 29.66 31.64
C PRO A 579 6.23 29.76 30.10
N ILE A 580 7.06 28.97 29.42
CA ILE A 580 7.11 28.94 27.94
C ILE A 580 5.83 28.30 27.41
N MET A 581 5.34 27.23 28.05
CA MET A 581 4.09 26.58 27.66
C MET A 581 2.89 27.52 27.75
N LYS A 582 2.78 28.31 28.83
CA LYS A 582 1.72 29.33 28.96
C LYS A 582 1.77 30.35 27.82
N LYS A 583 2.97 30.77 27.43
CA LYS A 583 3.18 31.71 26.33
C LYS A 583 2.84 31.12 24.96
N ILE A 584 3.22 29.87 24.70
CA ILE A 584 2.83 29.12 23.49
C ILE A 584 1.30 29.05 23.39
N MET A 585 0.61 28.64 24.45
CA MET A 585 -0.85 28.58 24.49
C MET A 585 -1.48 29.96 24.24
N LYS A 586 -0.89 31.02 24.78
CA LYS A 586 -1.37 32.39 24.54
C LYS A 586 -1.26 32.80 23.06
N VAL A 587 -0.14 32.51 22.39
CA VAL A 587 0.00 32.80 20.95
C VAL A 587 -0.94 31.96 20.11
N LEU A 588 -1.12 30.68 20.43
CA LEU A 588 -2.07 29.81 19.73
C LEU A 588 -3.52 30.29 19.86
N SER A 589 -3.91 30.94 20.96
CA SER A 589 -5.27 31.47 21.11
C SER A 589 -5.53 32.69 20.22
N PHE A 590 -4.47 33.42 19.83
CA PHE A 590 -4.57 34.58 18.95
C PHE A 590 -4.98 34.23 17.52
N ASP A 591 -4.81 32.99 17.11
CA ASP A 591 -5.26 32.53 15.79
C ASP A 591 -6.80 32.60 15.65
N SER A 592 -7.54 32.73 16.75
CA SER A 592 -8.99 32.95 16.69
C SER A 592 -9.39 34.42 16.62
N GLU A 593 -8.45 35.34 16.86
CA GLU A 593 -8.70 36.78 16.97
C GLU A 593 -8.67 37.49 15.60
N ALA A 594 -9.29 38.67 15.54
CA ALA A 594 -9.28 39.53 14.36
C ALA A 594 -7.89 40.15 14.09
N GLY A 595 -7.12 40.35 15.16
CA GLY A 595 -5.76 40.85 15.13
C GLY A 595 -5.01 40.47 16.40
N TRP A 596 -3.67 40.51 16.36
CA TRP A 596 -2.80 40.28 17.51
C TRP A 596 -1.43 40.90 17.28
N ALA A 597 -0.68 41.14 18.36
CA ALA A 597 0.69 41.62 18.27
C ALA A 597 1.59 41.10 19.40
N ILE A 598 2.87 40.97 19.08
CA ILE A 598 3.97 40.58 19.97
C ILE A 598 5.09 41.61 19.82
N PHE A 599 5.40 42.31 20.90
CA PHE A 599 6.52 43.26 20.96
C PHE A 599 7.72 42.63 21.66
N ALA A 600 8.89 42.79 21.06
CA ALA A 600 10.16 42.37 21.62
C ALA A 600 11.29 43.31 21.16
N LYS A 601 12.46 43.20 21.78
CA LYS A 601 13.66 43.96 21.42
C LYS A 601 14.86 43.05 21.55
N GLY A 602 15.74 43.03 20.55
CA GLY A 602 16.93 42.18 20.58
C GLY A 602 16.61 40.67 20.60
N PHE A 603 17.66 39.85 20.64
CA PHE A 603 17.53 38.40 20.71
C PHE A 603 17.56 37.83 22.14
N ASP A 604 18.34 38.47 23.02
CA ASP A 604 18.59 37.98 24.39
C ASP A 604 17.69 38.64 25.44
N ASN A 605 16.86 39.61 25.02
CA ASN A 605 16.02 40.37 25.93
C ASN A 605 14.74 39.59 26.24
N GLN A 606 14.57 39.20 27.52
CA GLN A 606 13.49 38.33 28.00
C GLN A 606 12.11 39.00 28.06
N ILE A 607 12.03 40.31 27.82
CA ILE A 607 10.76 41.04 27.93
C ILE A 607 10.06 40.99 26.58
N VAL A 608 9.06 40.11 26.50
CA VAL A 608 8.14 40.00 25.36
C VAL A 608 6.73 40.33 25.84
N VAL A 609 6.00 41.13 25.06
CA VAL A 609 4.61 41.47 25.33
C VAL A 609 3.73 40.95 24.22
N GLU A 610 2.90 39.96 24.55
CA GLU A 610 1.94 39.36 23.64
C GLU A 610 0.52 39.75 24.04
N ALA A 611 -0.24 40.28 23.08
CA ALA A 611 -1.59 40.78 23.33
C ALA A 611 -2.52 40.59 22.13
N ARG A 612 -3.81 40.43 22.45
CA ARG A 612 -4.91 40.40 21.47
C ARG A 612 -5.10 41.77 20.84
N GLY A 613 -5.64 41.78 19.63
CA GLY A 613 -5.69 42.96 18.78
C GLY A 613 -6.46 44.13 19.37
N ASN A 614 -7.59 43.88 20.04
CA ASN A 614 -8.37 44.92 20.72
C ASN A 614 -7.59 45.52 21.91
N ILE A 615 -7.00 44.67 22.76
CA ILE A 615 -6.27 45.09 23.96
C ILE A 615 -5.04 45.92 23.58
N ILE A 616 -4.22 45.42 22.64
CA ILE A 616 -2.98 46.12 22.27
C ILE A 616 -3.27 47.42 21.52
N LEU A 617 -4.30 47.46 20.68
CA LEU A 617 -4.67 48.67 19.98
C LEU A 617 -5.16 49.75 20.96
N SER A 618 -6.06 49.41 21.88
CA SER A 618 -6.53 50.34 22.92
C SER A 618 -5.41 50.78 23.86
N CYS A 619 -4.44 49.92 24.16
CA CYS A 619 -3.24 50.27 24.92
C CYS A 619 -2.41 51.34 24.19
N LEU A 620 -2.18 51.18 22.88
CA LEU A 620 -1.41 52.14 22.07
C LEU A 620 -2.17 53.45 21.85
N GLU A 621 -3.50 53.41 21.68
CA GLU A 621 -4.33 54.63 21.58
C GLU A 621 -4.26 55.48 22.87
N ASN A 622 -4.13 54.82 24.02
CA ASN A 622 -4.01 55.48 25.33
C ASN A 622 -2.56 55.83 25.71
N TYR A 623 -1.61 55.79 24.76
CA TYR A 623 -0.18 56.06 25.00
C TYR A 623 0.07 57.34 25.78
N THR A 624 -0.63 58.43 25.46
CA THR A 624 -0.44 59.73 26.13
C THR A 624 -0.76 59.68 27.62
N LYS A 625 -1.73 58.85 28.03
CA LYS A 625 -2.21 58.71 29.41
C LYS A 625 -1.21 57.94 30.27
N TRP A 626 -0.81 56.74 29.85
CA TRP A 626 0.15 55.97 30.64
C TRP A 626 1.59 56.49 30.53
N LYS A 627 1.92 57.27 29.48
CA LYS A 627 3.19 58.03 29.40
C LYS A 627 3.31 59.08 30.51
N SER A 628 2.21 59.75 30.87
CA SER A 628 2.21 60.78 31.92
C SER A 628 2.23 60.21 33.34
N ASP A 629 1.73 58.99 33.54
CA ASP A 629 1.53 58.38 34.87
C ASP A 629 2.80 57.75 35.48
N GLY A 630 4.00 58.17 35.04
CA GLY A 630 5.29 57.78 35.66
C GLY A 630 6.13 56.76 34.88
N THR A 631 5.79 56.44 33.63
CA THR A 631 6.56 55.52 32.77
C THR A 631 7.79 56.15 32.10
N GLN A 632 8.09 57.43 32.32
CA GLN A 632 9.24 58.12 31.71
C GLN A 632 10.62 57.52 32.05
N GLN A 633 10.71 56.69 33.10
CA GLN A 633 11.95 56.00 33.51
C GLN A 633 11.98 54.51 33.13
N LYS A 634 10.91 53.94 32.57
CA LYS A 634 10.83 52.52 32.20
C LYS A 634 11.20 52.30 30.73
N GLU A 635 11.83 51.17 30.44
CA GLU A 635 12.01 50.71 29.04
C GLU A 635 10.65 50.56 28.35
N PHE A 636 10.55 50.94 27.08
CA PHE A 636 9.29 50.99 26.33
C PHE A 636 8.49 49.67 26.40
N ILE A 637 9.14 48.52 26.20
CA ILE A 637 8.45 47.22 26.22
C ILE A 637 7.90 46.92 27.63
N ALA A 638 8.64 47.24 28.68
CA ALA A 638 8.15 47.05 30.05
C ALA A 638 6.93 47.95 30.34
N ALA A 639 6.92 49.18 29.84
CA ALA A 639 5.76 50.07 29.97
C ALA A 639 4.54 49.56 29.19
N VAL A 640 4.74 49.04 27.97
CA VAL A 640 3.67 48.38 27.19
C VAL A 640 3.17 47.13 27.91
N LYS A 641 4.05 46.36 28.55
CA LYS A 641 3.68 45.18 29.34
C LYS A 641 2.72 45.54 30.47
N ASP A 642 3.08 46.52 31.29
CA ASP A 642 2.25 46.97 32.41
C ASP A 642 0.87 47.45 31.92
N ALA A 643 0.85 48.26 30.86
CA ALA A 643 -0.40 48.78 30.29
C ALA A 643 -1.29 47.68 29.70
N VAL A 644 -0.71 46.64 29.08
CA VAL A 644 -1.45 45.47 28.60
C VAL A 644 -1.99 44.65 29.77
N GLU A 645 -1.18 44.39 30.80
CA GLU A 645 -1.60 43.62 31.97
C GLU A 645 -2.76 44.30 32.73
N ASP A 646 -2.75 45.63 32.82
CA ASP A 646 -3.85 46.39 33.41
C ASP A 646 -5.11 46.33 32.53
N ALA A 647 -4.98 46.47 31.21
CA ALA A 647 -6.11 46.35 30.30
C ALA A 647 -6.73 44.94 30.28
N VAL A 648 -5.92 43.88 30.48
CA VAL A 648 -6.41 42.49 30.57
C VAL A 648 -7.24 42.28 31.84
N LYS A 649 -6.88 42.90 32.97
CA LYS A 649 -7.63 42.78 34.24
C LYS A 649 -9.04 43.40 34.14
N GLU A 650 -9.20 44.43 33.31
CA GLU A 650 -10.45 45.17 33.15
C GLU A 650 -11.44 44.51 32.16
N GLN A 651 -11.01 43.52 31.37
CA GLN A 651 -11.83 42.88 30.34
C GLN A 651 -12.11 41.40 30.64
N HIS A 652 -13.35 40.96 30.40
CA HIS A 652 -13.67 39.54 30.35
C HIS A 652 -12.94 38.89 29.18
N HIS A 653 -12.08 37.91 29.46
CA HIS A 653 -11.33 37.19 28.43
C HIS A 653 -11.93 35.79 28.20
N CYS A 654 -12.14 35.43 26.93
CA CYS A 654 -12.49 34.07 26.51
C CYS A 654 -11.39 33.61 25.56
N ASN A 655 -10.52 32.69 26.00
CA ASN A 655 -9.51 32.10 25.13
C ASN A 655 -10.13 30.97 24.34
N ARG A 656 -9.87 30.95 23.02
CA ARG A 656 -10.28 29.85 22.16
C ARG A 656 -9.04 29.21 21.55
N LEU A 657 -8.79 27.96 21.92
CA LEU A 657 -7.78 27.13 21.29
C LEU A 657 -8.46 26.14 20.37
N THR A 658 -7.97 26.03 19.13
CA THR A 658 -8.46 25.04 18.18
C THR A 658 -7.32 24.11 17.84
N PHE A 659 -7.41 22.88 18.32
CA PHE A 659 -6.47 21.82 17.95
C PHE A 659 -7.15 20.86 16.97
N PRO A 660 -6.38 20.27 16.03
CA PRO A 660 -6.82 19.11 15.27
C PRO A 660 -7.25 17.98 16.22
N PRO A 661 -8.19 17.11 15.83
CA PRO A 661 -8.52 15.94 16.64
C PRO A 661 -7.24 15.13 16.89
N ASP A 662 -6.97 14.85 18.15
CA ASP A 662 -5.85 14.04 18.66
C ASP A 662 -6.44 12.78 19.32
N ASP A 663 -5.65 11.71 19.44
CA ASP A 663 -6.01 10.31 19.82
C ASP A 663 -6.49 10.13 21.28
N GLY A 664 -7.29 11.04 21.80
CA GLY A 664 -8.01 10.88 23.06
C GLY A 664 -7.20 11.16 24.33
N LYS A 665 -5.92 11.56 24.23
CA LYS A 665 -5.06 11.89 25.40
C LYS A 665 -5.03 13.38 25.77
N THR A 666 -6.09 14.15 25.50
CA THR A 666 -6.12 15.54 25.94
C THR A 666 -6.48 15.61 27.43
N SER A 667 -5.47 15.86 28.26
CA SER A 667 -5.60 16.33 29.64
C SER A 667 -6.37 17.65 29.70
N GLU A 668 -6.99 17.95 30.85
CA GLU A 668 -7.60 19.24 31.14
C GLU A 668 -6.62 20.38 30.82
N ILE A 669 -7.00 21.27 29.90
CA ILE A 669 -6.15 22.39 29.48
C ILE A 669 -6.52 23.62 30.32
N PRO A 670 -5.62 24.15 31.17
CA PRO A 670 -5.85 25.41 31.86
C PRO A 670 -5.70 26.60 30.89
N CYS A 671 -6.54 27.61 31.08
CA CYS A 671 -6.49 28.87 30.35
C CYS A 671 -5.19 29.63 30.65
N ALA A 672 -4.49 30.12 29.62
CA ALA A 672 -3.21 30.84 29.81
C ALA A 672 -3.34 32.19 30.55
N ASP A 673 -4.55 32.79 30.59
CA ASP A 673 -4.80 34.11 31.20
C ASP A 673 -5.39 34.01 32.63
N CYS A 674 -6.17 32.96 32.96
CA CYS A 674 -6.81 32.81 34.28
C CYS A 674 -6.63 31.45 34.96
N ASP A 675 -5.88 30.53 34.36
CA ASP A 675 -5.63 29.16 34.85
C ASP A 675 -6.89 28.28 35.06
N ASN A 676 -8.11 28.77 34.74
CA ASN A 676 -9.34 27.98 34.74
C ASN A 676 -9.31 26.89 33.67
N ILE A 677 -9.87 25.72 33.98
CA ILE A 677 -9.96 24.61 33.01
C ILE A 677 -10.88 25.02 31.85
N MET A 678 -10.37 24.90 30.63
CA MET A 678 -11.09 25.24 29.41
C MET A 678 -12.12 24.16 29.05
N GLU A 679 -13.30 24.58 28.62
CA GLU A 679 -14.33 23.67 28.10
C GLU A 679 -13.95 23.12 26.72
N ARG A 680 -14.22 21.84 26.49
CA ARG A 680 -13.93 21.17 25.22
C ARG A 680 -15.18 21.16 24.33
N PHE A 681 -15.04 21.70 23.11
CA PHE A 681 -16.07 21.64 22.06
C PHE A 681 -15.55 20.90 20.83
N ILE A 682 -16.45 20.22 20.10
CA ILE A 682 -16.16 19.66 18.78
C ILE A 682 -16.56 20.72 17.73
N LEU A 683 -15.60 21.16 16.92
CA LEU A 683 -15.83 22.14 15.85
C LEU A 683 -15.83 21.43 14.49
N TYR A 684 -16.95 21.51 13.77
CA TYR A 684 -17.00 21.15 12.35
C TYR A 684 -16.70 22.39 11.51
N LYS A 685 -15.68 22.33 10.67
CA LYS A 685 -15.31 23.43 9.76
C LYS A 685 -15.36 22.91 8.33
N CYS A 686 -16.14 23.59 7.48
CA CYS A 686 -16.12 23.35 6.04
C CYS A 686 -14.94 24.11 5.44
N CYS A 687 -14.07 23.41 4.71
CA CYS A 687 -12.92 23.99 4.05
C CYS A 687 -13.19 24.08 2.55
N ASP A 688 -13.57 25.27 2.08
CA ASP A 688 -13.29 25.72 0.71
C ASP A 688 -11.97 26.51 0.67
#